data_AF-A0A9J7IYP7-F1
#
_entry.id   AF-A0A9J7IYP7-F1
#
_cell.length_a   1.000
_cell.length_b   1.000
_cell.length_c   1.000
_cell.angle_alpha   90.00
_cell.angle_beta   90.00
_cell.angle_gamma   90.00
#
_symmetry.space_group_name_H-M   'P 1'
#
loop_
_entity.id
_entity.type
_entity.pdbx_description
1 polymer ?
#
loop_
_entity_poly.entity_id
_entity_poly.type
_entity_poly.pdbx_seq_one_letter_code
_entity_poly.pdbx_strand_id
1 'polypeptide(L)'
;MKKEYRKSAGPYEEDNEMNTLSQVIDQEHMIKITSNFTRLGDRCYLENAGATLYPQCLLTAVHEDLVNNVYMNPHSDKYTKDCVEQIRSSILKHFNTDPSTYTVVFTAGTTSALKLVVESFQFSVDDIDNERNSGSFVYLRDNHTSVLGLREIAADKYADIIHISHEDFLLAVSNNEKSHLMRKDKFLNKDDANTLLVYPAQSNFNGFKYPIDCMELIRNGCLNNHLKKQLCQINNNWYILLDAASFVSTNRLDLSATQPDFVCLSFYKIFGYPTGLGAILIKNSSSDVLSQKKYFGGGTVDFVLSTEDMHVKRKDLYERMEDGTIPFLSVLSLKHCFDTMHKLIPKSIYDDIMDTVSYHTYFLAKDLYFQLHDLKHANGNKAAVTYMDSNFSDIRKQGGIVTFNLLREDGSYIGFVEFQHMADLFNINVRTGCFCNSGSCQRHLVASNKELKEMYKSGHVCGDEVDLIDGRPTGAIRASFGYFNTFNDVDKLIHMICRCFVKTKMKPPKRYLSMSHRTIIDALKSNKLYNGIAQAQKIWNQHEFFFKNDVEDIPHHISDAKITLKEVAIFPIKSCGAFKIKSAWKIGPKGFEYDRDWMIIKDNGVCLTQKHTPRMCLIKPKIDLQRRVMVLCFEDKPPVSVPLDVTSDKKTKNSSLCRSKVCTDIIQGYDCGDEVADWISEALEISYLRLIKQSSDDTRAQKKKQNGEKKLLSLSNQAQFLLINKATVRWLREKIQDPLFVDDVDSLADRFRGNLVIDMEEELAERDWHRVIIGNQEFKVEGLCPRCQMVCIDQQTGYKTVEPLRTISEQFAGKLRFGIYLSYVGAADNSKDRYLKIHTPVKPIINEDDISR
;
A
#
# COMPACT_ATOMS: atom_id res chain seq x y z
N MET A 1 1.29 -55.68 13.00
CA MET A 1 0.12 -56.18 13.77
C MET A 1 -0.92 -55.07 13.86
N LYS A 2 -2.18 -55.44 13.66
CA LYS A 2 -3.38 -54.60 13.53
C LYS A 2 -3.86 -54.03 14.88
N LYS A 3 -4.64 -52.93 14.78
CA LYS A 3 -5.59 -52.33 15.77
C LYS A 3 -4.90 -51.73 17.01
N GLU A 4 -5.24 -50.55 17.53
CA GLU A 4 -6.52 -49.87 17.69
C GLU A 4 -6.19 -48.43 18.15
N TYR A 5 -6.88 -47.38 17.68
CA TYR A 5 -7.24 -46.17 18.45
C TYR A 5 -8.04 -45.23 17.54
N ARG A 6 -9.36 -45.47 17.50
CA ARG A 6 -10.36 -44.42 17.24
C ARG A 6 -10.77 -43.89 18.61
N LYS A 7 -10.42 -42.64 18.93
CA LYS A 7 -11.14 -41.85 19.94
C LYS A 7 -11.39 -40.45 19.38
N SER A 8 -12.66 -40.08 19.52
CA SER A 8 -13.35 -38.84 19.23
C SER A 8 -12.52 -37.55 19.37
N ALA A 9 -12.60 -36.70 18.35
CA ALA A 9 -12.24 -35.29 18.42
C ALA A 9 -13.19 -34.57 19.39
N GLY A 10 -12.68 -34.22 20.58
CA GLY A 10 -13.26 -33.24 21.49
C GLY A 10 -12.77 -31.82 21.16
N PRO A 11 -13.24 -30.79 21.88
CA PRO A 11 -12.93 -29.39 21.58
C PRO A 11 -11.42 -29.15 21.71
N TYR A 12 -10.80 -28.79 20.60
CA TYR A 12 -9.37 -28.58 20.43
C TYR A 12 -8.86 -27.39 21.26
N GLU A 13 -7.86 -27.66 22.11
CA GLU A 13 -6.63 -26.89 22.47
C GLU A 13 -6.48 -25.37 22.15
N GLU A 14 -7.51 -24.53 22.22
CA GLU A 14 -7.34 -23.06 22.03
C GLU A 14 -6.54 -22.38 23.17
N ASP A 15 -6.65 -22.86 24.42
CA ASP A 15 -5.99 -22.24 25.57
C ASP A 15 -4.48 -22.54 25.65
N ASN A 16 -3.98 -23.54 24.92
CA ASN A 16 -2.57 -23.94 24.94
C ASN A 16 -1.71 -23.16 23.93
N GLU A 17 -2.28 -22.73 22.79
CA GLU A 17 -1.56 -21.97 21.76
C GLU A 17 -1.40 -20.48 22.09
N MET A 18 -2.38 -19.90 22.81
CA MET A 18 -2.29 -18.51 23.29
C MET A 18 -1.19 -18.34 24.36
N ASN A 19 -0.80 -19.45 25.01
CA ASN A 19 0.27 -19.55 25.98
C ASN A 19 1.65 -19.69 25.32
N THR A 20 1.73 -20.02 24.02
CA THR A 20 3.00 -20.28 23.32
C THR A 20 3.70 -19.00 22.85
N LEU A 21 2.99 -17.88 22.63
CA LEU A 21 3.62 -16.63 22.17
C LEU A 21 4.10 -15.70 23.30
N SER A 22 3.42 -15.70 24.45
CA SER A 22 3.95 -15.09 25.68
C SER A 22 5.28 -15.71 26.11
N GLN A 23 5.63 -16.87 25.53
CA GLN A 23 6.91 -17.55 25.66
C GLN A 23 7.94 -17.16 24.55
N VAL A 24 7.51 -16.66 23.38
CA VAL A 24 8.46 -16.25 22.30
C VAL A 24 8.99 -14.83 22.54
N ILE A 25 8.12 -13.82 22.64
CA ILE A 25 8.52 -12.49 23.10
C ILE A 25 7.58 -12.11 24.23
N ASP A 26 8.12 -12.01 25.44
CA ASP A 26 7.31 -11.67 26.60
C ASP A 26 6.77 -10.22 26.51
N GLN A 27 5.83 -9.91 27.39
CA GLN A 27 5.14 -8.63 27.38
C GLN A 27 6.08 -7.45 27.66
N GLU A 28 7.10 -7.63 28.50
CA GLU A 28 8.07 -6.56 28.83
C GLU A 28 8.92 -6.20 27.60
N HIS A 29 9.45 -7.22 26.91
CA HIS A 29 10.20 -7.06 25.67
C HIS A 29 9.32 -6.48 24.56
N MET A 30 8.07 -6.91 24.43
CA MET A 30 7.15 -6.33 23.44
C MET A 30 6.83 -4.85 23.72
N ILE A 31 6.69 -4.44 24.98
CA ILE A 31 6.55 -3.03 25.35
C ILE A 31 7.80 -2.25 24.94
N LYS A 32 8.99 -2.79 25.21
CA LYS A 32 10.27 -2.17 24.81
C LYS A 32 10.37 -2.04 23.29
N ILE A 33 10.04 -3.08 22.53
CA ILE A 33 10.04 -3.05 21.07
C ILE A 33 9.05 -2.00 20.56
N THR A 34 7.78 -2.07 20.96
CA THR A 34 6.72 -1.18 20.46
C THR A 34 6.93 0.28 20.85
N SER A 35 7.58 0.57 21.98
CA SER A 35 7.97 1.93 22.38
C SER A 35 8.92 2.62 21.39
N ASN A 36 9.62 1.85 20.53
CA ASN A 36 10.47 2.38 19.46
C ASN A 36 9.70 2.73 18.18
N PHE A 37 8.39 2.48 18.14
CA PHE A 37 7.51 2.71 16.99
C PHE A 37 6.33 3.64 17.31
N THR A 38 6.46 4.51 18.32
CA THR A 38 5.44 5.49 18.74
C THR A 38 4.94 6.37 17.59
N ARG A 39 5.77 6.63 16.57
CA ARG A 39 5.39 7.35 15.34
C ARG A 39 4.27 6.69 14.53
N LEU A 40 3.95 5.42 14.79
CA LEU A 40 2.79 4.76 14.20
C LEU A 40 1.48 5.35 14.73
N GLY A 41 1.47 5.90 15.95
CA GLY A 41 0.25 6.37 16.60
C GLY A 41 -0.78 5.25 16.68
N ASP A 42 -1.93 5.45 16.05
CA ASP A 42 -3.03 4.48 15.97
C ASP A 42 -2.93 3.51 14.79
N ARG A 43 -1.99 3.73 13.85
CA ARG A 43 -1.86 2.95 12.61
C ARG A 43 -1.48 1.50 12.88
N CYS A 44 -2.19 0.58 12.24
CA CYS A 44 -1.89 -0.84 12.20
C CYS A 44 -1.11 -1.16 10.92
N TYR A 45 0.21 -1.35 11.02
CA TYR A 45 1.08 -1.59 9.86
C TYR A 45 1.30 -3.08 9.62
N LEU A 46 0.74 -3.62 8.54
CA LEU A 46 0.77 -5.04 8.16
C LEU A 46 1.40 -5.26 6.77
N GLU A 47 2.39 -4.43 6.40
CA GLU A 47 3.07 -4.46 5.09
C GLU A 47 4.58 -4.80 5.18
N ASN A 48 4.99 -5.56 6.21
CA ASN A 48 6.40 -5.90 6.46
C ASN A 48 7.12 -6.53 5.24
N ALA A 49 6.44 -7.36 4.45
CA ALA A 49 7.00 -8.00 3.25
C ALA A 49 7.31 -7.00 2.12
N GLY A 50 6.67 -5.82 2.13
CA GLY A 50 6.98 -4.72 1.22
C GLY A 50 8.22 -3.96 1.69
N ALA A 51 8.16 -3.45 2.92
CA ALA A 51 9.24 -2.80 3.63
C ALA A 51 9.03 -2.97 5.13
N THR A 52 10.08 -3.25 5.90
CA THR A 52 9.94 -3.22 7.37
C THR A 52 10.14 -1.81 7.89
N LEU A 53 9.77 -1.59 9.16
CA LEU A 53 9.93 -0.30 9.83
C LEU A 53 11.21 -0.28 10.66
N TYR A 54 11.91 0.85 10.65
CA TYR A 54 13.09 1.07 11.50
C TYR A 54 12.68 1.50 12.92
N PRO A 55 13.33 1.04 14.00
CA PRO A 55 13.05 1.55 15.35
C PRO A 55 13.63 2.96 15.55
N GLN A 56 13.03 3.77 16.42
CA GLN A 56 13.52 5.14 16.70
C GLN A 56 14.96 5.15 17.21
N CYS A 57 15.33 4.23 18.12
CA CYS A 57 16.69 4.16 18.66
C CYS A 57 17.77 3.87 17.60
N LEU A 58 17.43 3.20 16.48
CA LEU A 58 18.36 3.01 15.36
C LEU A 58 18.75 4.36 14.75
N LEU A 59 17.78 5.23 14.48
CA LEU A 59 18.06 6.54 13.90
C LEU A 59 18.85 7.42 14.85
N THR A 60 18.57 7.35 16.16
CA THR A 60 19.36 8.06 17.18
C THR A 60 20.82 7.61 17.15
N ALA A 61 21.09 6.30 17.13
CA ALA A 61 22.45 5.78 17.10
C ALA A 61 23.21 6.18 15.83
N VAL A 62 22.57 6.12 14.67
CA VAL A 62 23.17 6.56 13.40
C VAL A 62 23.44 8.07 13.42
N HIS A 63 22.51 8.87 13.94
CA HIS A 63 22.69 10.31 14.05
C HIS A 63 23.86 10.67 14.96
N GLU A 64 23.94 10.07 16.15
CA GLU A 64 25.03 10.28 17.10
C GLU A 64 26.40 9.90 16.50
N ASP A 65 26.47 8.80 15.76
CA ASP A 65 27.69 8.39 15.07
C ASP A 65 28.14 9.42 14.01
N LEU A 66 27.21 9.88 13.16
CA LEU A 66 27.53 10.83 12.09
C LEU A 66 27.83 12.25 12.60
N VAL A 67 27.32 12.63 13.77
CA VAL A 67 27.64 13.92 14.41
C VAL A 67 29.03 13.91 15.02
N ASN A 68 29.45 12.77 15.59
CA ASN A 68 30.69 12.66 16.35
C ASN A 68 31.89 12.16 15.53
N ASN A 69 31.65 11.54 14.38
CA ASN A 69 32.70 10.96 13.53
C ASN A 69 32.71 11.58 12.13
N VAL A 70 33.90 11.64 11.52
CA VAL A 70 34.09 12.10 10.14
C VAL A 70 34.46 10.90 9.28
N TYR A 71 33.61 10.60 8.29
CA TYR A 71 33.85 9.55 7.31
C TYR A 71 34.11 10.17 5.94
N MET A 72 35.20 9.74 5.31
CA MET A 72 35.64 10.22 4.00
C MET A 72 35.46 9.13 2.95
N ASN A 73 35.70 9.45 1.68
CA ASN A 73 35.58 8.45 0.62
C ASN A 73 36.51 7.25 0.90
N PRO A 74 36.01 6.00 0.94
CA PRO A 74 36.83 4.82 1.26
C PRO A 74 37.97 4.55 0.25
N HIS A 75 37.91 5.15 -0.95
CA HIS A 75 39.00 5.09 -1.92
C HIS A 75 40.21 5.97 -1.52
N SER A 76 40.03 6.91 -0.59
CA SER A 76 41.06 7.86 -0.14
C SER A 76 41.34 7.81 1.35
N ASP A 77 40.43 7.26 2.16
CA ASP A 77 40.56 7.16 3.61
C ASP A 77 40.56 5.71 4.09
N LYS A 78 41.67 5.33 4.73
CA LYS A 78 41.88 3.97 5.24
C LYS A 78 40.91 3.62 6.36
N TYR A 79 40.61 4.57 7.25
CA TYR A 79 39.71 4.30 8.38
C TYR A 79 38.30 3.94 7.89
N THR A 80 37.73 4.72 6.97
CA THR A 80 36.42 4.44 6.38
C THR A 80 36.42 3.12 5.61
N LYS A 81 37.51 2.80 4.87
CA LYS A 81 37.67 1.50 4.21
C LYS A 81 37.64 0.34 5.22
N ASP A 82 38.41 0.44 6.30
CA ASP A 82 38.47 -0.59 7.35
C ASP A 82 37.11 -0.79 8.03
N CYS A 83 36.37 0.29 8.31
CA CYS A 83 35.01 0.20 8.84
C CYS A 83 34.05 -0.51 7.87
N VAL A 84 34.13 -0.20 6.57
CA VAL A 84 33.34 -0.84 5.52
C VAL A 84 33.63 -2.35 5.43
N GLU A 85 34.89 -2.78 5.56
CA GLU A 85 35.27 -4.19 5.61
C GLU A 85 34.77 -4.92 6.88
N GLN A 86 34.72 -4.22 8.02
CA GLN A 86 34.09 -4.76 9.24
C GLN A 86 32.59 -5.00 9.04
N ILE A 87 31.90 -4.16 8.27
CA ILE A 87 30.49 -4.38 7.94
C ILE A 87 30.31 -5.63 7.08
N ARG A 88 31.16 -5.85 6.06
CA ARG A 88 31.13 -7.10 5.27
C ARG A 88 31.29 -8.32 6.16
N SER A 89 32.27 -8.29 7.07
CA SER A 89 32.48 -9.35 8.05
C SER A 89 31.24 -9.58 8.93
N SER A 90 30.58 -8.50 9.37
CA SER A 90 29.35 -8.58 10.18
C SER A 90 28.18 -9.20 9.41
N ILE A 91 28.04 -8.88 8.12
CA ILE A 91 27.03 -9.48 7.23
C ILE A 91 27.27 -10.99 7.09
N LEU A 92 28.51 -11.42 6.84
CA LEU A 92 28.85 -12.83 6.70
C LEU A 92 28.56 -13.59 8.01
N LYS A 93 28.92 -13.01 9.16
CA LYS A 93 28.61 -13.57 10.48
C LYS A 93 27.11 -13.72 10.71
N HIS A 94 26.31 -12.73 10.31
CA HIS A 94 24.84 -12.80 10.43
C HIS A 94 24.25 -13.98 9.65
N PHE A 95 24.85 -14.33 8.51
CA PHE A 95 24.45 -15.50 7.70
C PHE A 95 25.24 -16.78 8.03
N ASN A 96 25.93 -16.81 9.18
CA ASN A 96 26.72 -17.95 9.64
C ASN A 96 27.74 -18.45 8.61
N THR A 97 28.52 -17.53 8.02
CA THR A 97 29.62 -17.84 7.11
C THR A 97 30.77 -16.84 7.28
N ASP A 98 31.80 -16.95 6.46
CA ASP A 98 33.05 -16.22 6.58
C ASP A 98 33.66 -15.84 5.21
N PRO A 99 34.65 -14.90 5.18
CA PRO A 99 35.23 -14.40 3.94
C PRO A 99 35.94 -15.45 3.07
N SER A 100 36.35 -16.59 3.63
CA SER A 100 36.96 -17.68 2.86
C SER A 100 35.92 -18.44 2.01
N THR A 101 34.65 -18.43 2.43
CA THR A 101 33.57 -19.12 1.73
C THR A 101 32.77 -18.17 0.83
N TYR A 102 32.41 -16.97 1.32
CA TYR A 102 31.59 -16.00 0.59
C TYR A 102 32.19 -14.60 0.58
N THR A 103 32.02 -13.91 -0.55
CA THR A 103 32.31 -12.48 -0.70
C THR A 103 31.02 -11.68 -0.68
N VAL A 104 31.01 -10.54 0.04
CA VAL A 104 29.89 -9.57 0.05
C VAL A 104 30.14 -8.46 -0.96
N VAL A 105 29.20 -8.26 -1.87
CA VAL A 105 29.17 -7.14 -2.82
C VAL A 105 27.96 -6.27 -2.54
N PHE A 106 28.17 -4.99 -2.27
CA PHE A 106 27.08 -4.03 -2.04
C PHE A 106 26.41 -3.65 -3.35
N THR A 107 25.08 -3.55 -3.30
CA THR A 107 24.24 -3.14 -4.43
C THR A 107 23.15 -2.19 -3.94
N ALA A 108 22.35 -1.62 -4.85
CA ALA A 108 21.23 -0.76 -4.44
C ALA A 108 20.04 -1.55 -3.84
N GLY A 109 20.06 -2.89 -3.91
CA GLY A 109 18.97 -3.77 -3.47
C GLY A 109 18.97 -5.11 -4.21
N THR A 110 18.03 -5.98 -3.84
CA THR A 110 17.86 -7.32 -4.44
C THR A 110 17.74 -7.27 -5.97
N THR A 111 16.97 -6.33 -6.52
CA THR A 111 16.80 -6.19 -7.97
C THR A 111 18.13 -5.90 -8.68
N SER A 112 18.97 -5.04 -8.09
CA SER A 112 20.28 -4.71 -8.64
C SER A 112 21.28 -5.87 -8.49
N ALA A 113 21.23 -6.59 -7.37
CA ALA A 113 21.99 -7.83 -7.17
C ALA A 113 21.64 -8.92 -8.20
N LEU A 114 20.35 -9.18 -8.39
CA LEU A 114 19.85 -10.13 -9.40
C LEU A 114 20.35 -9.77 -10.81
N LYS A 115 20.20 -8.48 -11.17
CA LYS A 115 20.65 -7.95 -12.46
C LYS A 115 22.16 -8.12 -12.65
N LEU A 116 22.95 -7.71 -11.66
CA LEU A 116 24.41 -7.80 -11.69
C LEU A 116 24.89 -9.23 -11.91
N VAL A 117 24.28 -10.22 -11.24
CA VAL A 117 24.64 -11.63 -11.44
C VAL A 117 24.39 -12.04 -12.88
N VAL A 118 23.19 -11.85 -13.44
CA VAL A 118 22.88 -12.30 -14.81
C VAL A 118 23.69 -11.53 -15.87
N GLU A 119 23.90 -10.22 -15.69
CA GLU A 119 24.76 -9.42 -16.57
C GLU A 119 26.22 -9.88 -16.55
N SER A 120 26.68 -10.47 -15.44
CA SER A 120 28.06 -10.96 -15.30
C SER A 120 28.20 -12.45 -15.59
N PHE A 121 27.11 -13.22 -15.55
CA PHE A 121 27.10 -14.67 -15.64
C PHE A 121 27.47 -15.19 -17.03
N GLN A 122 28.39 -16.15 -17.09
CA GLN A 122 28.82 -16.83 -18.29
C GLN A 122 27.96 -18.08 -18.54
N PHE A 123 27.01 -17.98 -19.48
CA PHE A 123 26.15 -19.12 -19.86
C PHE A 123 26.85 -20.11 -20.80
N SER A 124 27.74 -19.64 -21.69
CA SER A 124 28.50 -20.47 -22.63
C SER A 124 30.01 -20.23 -22.52
N VAL A 125 30.79 -21.27 -22.84
CA VAL A 125 32.25 -21.29 -22.67
C VAL A 125 32.99 -20.79 -23.93
N ASP A 126 32.36 -20.76 -25.10
CA ASP A 126 32.99 -20.39 -26.37
C ASP A 126 32.29 -19.23 -27.12
N ASP A 127 33.09 -18.36 -27.75
CA ASP A 127 32.65 -17.32 -28.67
C ASP A 127 32.35 -17.92 -30.08
N ILE A 128 31.11 -17.71 -30.53
CA ILE A 128 30.69 -17.36 -31.91
C ILE A 128 30.50 -18.46 -32.98
N ASP A 129 31.13 -19.64 -32.98
CA ASP A 129 31.03 -20.53 -34.18
C ASP A 129 30.22 -21.84 -34.06
N ASN A 130 29.69 -22.21 -32.88
CA ASN A 130 28.88 -23.43 -32.74
C ASN A 130 27.50 -23.15 -32.13
N GLU A 131 26.46 -23.19 -32.98
CA GLU A 131 25.02 -23.04 -32.62
C GLU A 131 24.47 -24.07 -31.60
N ARG A 132 25.31 -24.88 -30.94
CA ARG A 132 24.87 -26.05 -30.15
C ARG A 132 25.20 -26.04 -28.64
N ASN A 133 25.92 -25.03 -28.13
CA ASN A 133 26.34 -24.96 -26.71
C ASN A 133 25.79 -23.70 -25.98
N SER A 134 24.47 -23.46 -26.02
CA SER A 134 23.83 -22.41 -25.21
C SER A 134 23.55 -22.89 -23.79
N GLY A 135 23.98 -22.13 -22.78
CA GLY A 135 23.57 -22.34 -21.39
C GLY A 135 22.09 -22.01 -21.17
N SER A 136 21.59 -22.19 -19.94
CA SER A 136 20.16 -21.98 -19.65
C SER A 136 19.93 -21.11 -18.43
N PHE A 137 18.96 -20.21 -18.51
CA PHE A 137 18.40 -19.45 -17.40
C PHE A 137 17.06 -20.08 -16.99
N VAL A 138 17.03 -20.66 -15.79
CA VAL A 138 15.87 -21.34 -15.23
C VAL A 138 15.32 -20.50 -14.07
N TYR A 139 14.02 -20.23 -14.05
CA TYR A 139 13.40 -19.52 -12.93
C TYR A 139 12.09 -20.19 -12.47
N LEU A 140 11.79 -20.07 -11.18
CA LEU A 140 10.51 -20.52 -10.64
C LEU A 140 9.41 -19.51 -10.98
N ARG A 141 8.23 -19.97 -11.43
CA ARG A 141 7.12 -19.07 -11.78
C ARG A 141 6.66 -18.18 -10.61
N ASP A 142 6.84 -18.64 -9.39
CA ASP A 142 6.53 -17.93 -8.14
C ASP A 142 7.60 -16.91 -7.72
N ASN A 143 8.60 -16.62 -8.55
CA ASN A 143 9.53 -15.53 -8.29
C ASN A 143 8.88 -14.14 -8.40
N HIS A 144 9.49 -13.19 -7.69
CA HIS A 144 9.19 -11.78 -7.84
C HIS A 144 9.51 -11.28 -9.26
N THR A 145 8.78 -10.26 -9.75
CA THR A 145 8.91 -9.67 -11.09
C THR A 145 10.34 -9.24 -11.44
N SER A 146 11.17 -8.92 -10.43
CA SER A 146 12.60 -8.63 -10.63
C SER A 146 13.38 -9.78 -11.27
N VAL A 147 12.94 -11.02 -11.11
CA VAL A 147 13.52 -12.20 -11.80
C VAL A 147 12.97 -12.33 -13.21
N LEU A 148 11.69 -12.03 -13.43
CA LEU A 148 11.07 -12.13 -14.76
C LEU A 148 11.71 -11.17 -15.78
N GLY A 149 12.19 -10.00 -15.33
CA GLY A 149 12.92 -9.06 -16.18
C GLY A 149 14.29 -9.57 -16.63
N LEU A 150 14.90 -10.52 -15.91
CA LEU A 150 16.21 -11.08 -16.26
C LEU A 150 16.16 -11.95 -17.52
N ARG A 151 14.97 -12.36 -17.96
CA ARG A 151 14.77 -13.15 -19.19
C ARG A 151 15.32 -12.43 -20.41
N GLU A 152 15.18 -11.11 -20.48
CA GLU A 152 15.70 -10.31 -21.60
C GLU A 152 17.23 -10.31 -21.59
N ILE A 153 17.84 -10.07 -20.42
CA ILE A 153 19.30 -10.06 -20.25
C ILE A 153 19.91 -11.43 -20.54
N ALA A 154 19.27 -12.50 -20.08
CA ALA A 154 19.71 -13.87 -20.35
C ALA A 154 19.55 -14.24 -21.84
N ALA A 155 18.46 -13.81 -22.49
CA ALA A 155 18.24 -14.04 -23.91
C ALA A 155 19.27 -13.30 -24.79
N ASP A 156 19.64 -12.07 -24.42
CA ASP A 156 20.72 -11.30 -25.08
C ASP A 156 22.09 -11.98 -24.95
N LYS A 157 22.23 -12.89 -23.99
CA LYS A 157 23.38 -13.78 -23.81
C LYS A 157 23.20 -15.16 -24.43
N TYR A 158 22.21 -15.31 -25.31
CA TYR A 158 21.87 -16.56 -26.00
C TYR A 158 21.57 -17.73 -25.07
N ALA A 159 21.12 -17.46 -23.84
CA ALA A 159 20.71 -18.49 -22.91
C ALA A 159 19.25 -18.92 -23.15
N ASP A 160 18.96 -20.20 -22.97
CA ASP A 160 17.58 -20.69 -22.99
C ASP A 160 16.80 -20.12 -21.82
N ILE A 161 15.57 -19.65 -22.09
CA ILE A 161 14.69 -19.12 -21.05
C ILE A 161 13.67 -20.18 -20.64
N ILE A 162 13.90 -20.78 -19.46
CA ILE A 162 13.14 -21.92 -18.95
C ILE A 162 12.42 -21.51 -17.67
N HIS A 163 11.17 -21.91 -17.53
CA HIS A 163 10.43 -21.73 -16.28
C HIS A 163 10.01 -23.06 -15.67
N ILE A 164 10.00 -23.15 -14.35
CA ILE A 164 9.50 -24.31 -13.61
C ILE A 164 8.27 -23.92 -12.77
N SER A 165 7.26 -24.79 -12.71
CA SER A 165 6.07 -24.57 -11.88
C SER A 165 6.37 -24.83 -10.40
N HIS A 166 5.49 -24.34 -9.51
CA HIS A 166 5.57 -24.62 -8.07
C HIS A 166 5.56 -26.14 -7.82
N GLU A 167 4.63 -26.84 -8.45
CA GLU A 167 4.40 -28.27 -8.28
C GLU A 167 5.58 -29.10 -8.82
N ASP A 168 6.05 -28.80 -10.03
CA ASP A 168 7.17 -29.53 -10.66
C ASP A 168 8.47 -29.36 -9.86
N PHE A 169 8.73 -28.16 -9.33
CA PHE A 169 9.90 -27.90 -8.50
C PHE A 169 9.86 -28.75 -7.22
N LEU A 170 8.75 -28.71 -6.48
CA LEU A 170 8.60 -29.48 -5.24
C LEU A 170 8.65 -30.99 -5.49
N LEU A 171 8.01 -31.46 -6.58
CA LEU A 171 8.03 -32.86 -6.96
C LEU A 171 9.46 -33.34 -7.30
N ALA A 172 10.22 -32.51 -8.03
CA ALA A 172 11.59 -32.83 -8.42
C ALA A 172 12.55 -32.95 -7.24
N VAL A 173 12.40 -32.07 -6.25
CA VAL A 173 13.20 -32.09 -5.02
C VAL A 173 12.76 -33.25 -4.11
N SER A 174 11.47 -33.50 -3.96
CA SER A 174 10.95 -34.54 -3.05
C SER A 174 11.19 -35.97 -3.54
N ASN A 175 11.10 -36.24 -4.85
CA ASN A 175 11.23 -37.60 -5.39
C ASN A 175 12.65 -38.16 -5.30
N ASN A 176 13.67 -37.30 -5.25
CA ASN A 176 15.08 -37.72 -5.23
C ASN A 176 15.65 -37.93 -3.82
N GLU A 177 14.94 -37.55 -2.75
CA GLU A 177 15.31 -37.92 -1.37
C GLU A 177 15.38 -39.45 -1.20
N LYS A 178 14.58 -40.20 -1.97
CA LYS A 178 14.55 -41.68 -1.94
C LYS A 178 15.61 -42.36 -2.82
N SER A 179 16.28 -41.62 -3.70
CA SER A 179 17.30 -42.16 -4.64
C SER A 179 18.74 -41.86 -4.21
N HIS A 180 18.95 -41.56 -2.93
CA HIS A 180 20.24 -41.20 -2.32
C HIS A 180 21.38 -42.25 -2.45
N LEU A 181 21.18 -43.33 -3.20
CA LEU A 181 22.10 -44.46 -3.24
C LEU A 181 23.12 -44.46 -4.38
N MET A 182 23.01 -43.70 -5.47
CA MET A 182 23.95 -43.88 -6.59
C MET A 182 24.16 -42.62 -7.46
N ARG A 183 25.02 -41.71 -7.04
CA ARG A 183 25.94 -40.93 -7.91
C ARG A 183 26.88 -40.10 -7.04
N LYS A 184 28.14 -40.54 -6.91
CA LYS A 184 29.23 -39.74 -6.33
C LYS A 184 29.46 -38.51 -7.20
N ASP A 185 29.67 -37.38 -6.54
CA ASP A 185 30.21 -36.09 -7.01
C ASP A 185 30.38 -35.97 -8.53
N LYS A 186 29.37 -35.39 -9.21
CA LYS A 186 29.57 -34.90 -10.58
C LYS A 186 30.43 -33.63 -10.47
N PHE A 187 31.74 -33.76 -10.65
CA PHE A 187 32.62 -32.61 -10.76
C PHE A 187 32.16 -31.70 -11.91
N LEU A 188 32.22 -30.37 -11.71
CA LEU A 188 31.94 -29.38 -12.76
C LEU A 188 32.80 -29.68 -13.97
N ASN A 189 32.17 -29.98 -15.10
CA ASN A 189 32.89 -30.28 -16.34
C ASN A 189 33.06 -29.00 -17.13
N LYS A 190 34.30 -28.69 -17.55
CA LYS A 190 34.59 -27.48 -18.33
C LYS A 190 33.92 -27.48 -19.70
N ASP A 191 33.56 -28.67 -20.21
CA ASP A 191 32.88 -28.84 -21.49
C ASP A 191 31.35 -28.78 -21.37
N ASP A 192 30.78 -28.77 -20.14
CA ASP A 192 29.33 -28.67 -19.92
C ASP A 192 28.89 -27.19 -19.90
N ALA A 193 27.73 -26.89 -20.48
CA ALA A 193 27.14 -25.54 -20.44
C ALA A 193 26.69 -25.16 -19.02
N ASN A 194 26.67 -23.85 -18.71
CA ASN A 194 26.26 -23.36 -17.39
C ASN A 194 24.75 -23.07 -17.35
N THR A 195 24.08 -23.62 -16.34
CA THR A 195 22.66 -23.38 -16.05
C THR A 195 22.51 -22.59 -14.75
N LEU A 196 21.85 -21.44 -14.81
CA LEU A 196 21.53 -20.63 -13.64
C LEU A 196 20.07 -20.84 -13.23
N LEU A 197 19.83 -21.42 -12.06
CA LEU A 197 18.52 -21.49 -11.42
C LEU A 197 18.31 -20.29 -10.49
N VAL A 198 17.19 -19.60 -10.65
CA VAL A 198 16.72 -18.57 -9.73
C VAL A 198 15.41 -19.00 -9.09
N TYR A 199 15.34 -19.03 -7.76
CA TYR A 199 14.10 -19.29 -7.04
C TYR A 199 14.07 -18.55 -5.69
N PRO A 200 12.88 -18.22 -5.16
CA PRO A 200 12.78 -17.50 -3.91
C PRO A 200 12.92 -18.45 -2.72
N ALA A 201 13.68 -18.06 -1.69
CA ALA A 201 13.69 -18.80 -0.43
C ALA A 201 12.33 -18.74 0.29
N GLN A 202 11.60 -17.62 0.12
CA GLN A 202 10.23 -17.45 0.59
C GLN A 202 9.43 -16.69 -0.47
N SER A 203 8.24 -17.20 -0.81
CA SER A 203 7.30 -16.47 -1.64
C SER A 203 6.87 -15.17 -0.95
N ASN A 204 7.09 -14.04 -1.62
CA ASN A 204 6.56 -12.76 -1.17
C ASN A 204 5.03 -12.68 -1.34
N PHE A 205 4.42 -13.60 -2.11
CA PHE A 205 2.98 -13.62 -2.33
C PHE A 205 2.25 -14.13 -1.09
N ASN A 206 2.58 -15.32 -0.58
CA ASN A 206 1.86 -15.97 0.53
C ASN A 206 2.75 -16.47 1.68
N GLY A 207 4.05 -16.19 1.66
CA GLY A 207 4.96 -16.60 2.72
C GLY A 207 5.39 -18.07 2.71
N PHE A 208 5.04 -18.85 1.68
CA PHE A 208 5.53 -20.22 1.54
C PHE A 208 7.06 -20.24 1.46
N LYS A 209 7.71 -21.07 2.27
CA LYS A 209 9.16 -21.26 2.31
C LYS A 209 9.54 -22.43 1.41
N TYR A 210 10.32 -22.16 0.38
CA TYR A 210 10.81 -23.21 -0.51
C TYR A 210 11.97 -23.96 0.16
N PRO A 211 12.17 -25.26 -0.14
CA PRO A 211 13.33 -26.00 0.32
C PRO A 211 14.62 -25.30 -0.06
N ILE A 212 15.48 -25.06 0.93
CA ILE A 212 16.81 -24.48 0.74
C ILE A 212 17.91 -25.52 1.01
N ASP A 213 17.60 -26.62 1.68
CA ASP A 213 18.46 -27.77 1.94
C ASP A 213 18.66 -28.68 0.71
N CYS A 214 18.07 -28.35 -0.45
CA CYS A 214 18.13 -29.15 -1.67
C CYS A 214 19.24 -28.76 -2.66
N MET A 215 20.22 -27.93 -2.24
CA MET A 215 21.27 -27.39 -3.11
C MET A 215 22.07 -28.51 -3.82
N GLU A 216 22.44 -29.57 -3.09
CA GLU A 216 23.18 -30.70 -3.66
C GLU A 216 22.34 -31.52 -4.63
N LEU A 217 21.05 -31.72 -4.34
CA LEU A 217 20.12 -32.41 -5.24
C LEU A 217 20.01 -31.67 -6.58
N ILE A 218 19.90 -30.34 -6.52
CA ILE A 218 19.84 -29.48 -7.72
C ILE A 218 21.14 -29.58 -8.51
N ARG A 219 22.30 -29.48 -7.85
CA ARG A 219 23.63 -29.64 -8.50
C ARG A 219 23.79 -31.00 -9.17
N ASN A 220 23.26 -32.04 -8.55
CA ASN A 220 23.25 -33.40 -9.09
C ASN A 220 22.20 -33.61 -10.21
N GLY A 221 21.50 -32.55 -10.63
CA GLY A 221 20.60 -32.56 -11.78
C GLY A 221 19.22 -33.15 -11.49
N CYS A 222 18.72 -33.06 -10.25
CA CYS A 222 17.37 -33.53 -9.91
C CYS A 222 16.26 -32.91 -10.80
N LEU A 223 16.50 -31.69 -11.28
CA LEU A 223 15.62 -30.95 -12.17
C LEU A 223 15.72 -31.41 -13.64
N ASN A 224 16.82 -32.07 -14.05
CA ASN A 224 17.05 -32.46 -15.44
C ASN A 224 15.90 -33.32 -15.96
N ASN A 225 15.41 -34.27 -15.15
CA ASN A 225 14.30 -35.16 -15.52
C ASN A 225 12.99 -34.42 -15.84
N HIS A 226 12.71 -33.35 -15.11
CA HIS A 226 11.50 -32.55 -15.28
C HIS A 226 11.63 -31.55 -16.43
N LEU A 227 12.86 -31.15 -16.74
CA LEU A 227 13.16 -30.16 -17.76
C LEU A 227 13.72 -30.78 -19.06
N LYS A 228 13.74 -32.12 -19.21
CA LYS A 228 14.32 -32.82 -20.38
C LYS A 228 13.85 -32.32 -21.74
N LYS A 229 12.60 -31.84 -21.83
CA LYS A 229 12.02 -31.33 -23.08
C LYS A 229 12.34 -29.86 -23.34
N GLN A 230 12.90 -29.15 -22.36
CA GLN A 230 13.17 -27.72 -22.39
C GLN A 230 14.67 -27.40 -22.33
N LEU A 231 15.49 -28.28 -21.76
CA LEU A 231 16.95 -28.14 -21.74
C LEU A 231 17.56 -28.58 -23.08
N CYS A 232 18.45 -27.76 -23.64
CA CYS A 232 19.20 -28.10 -24.84
C CYS A 232 20.21 -29.25 -24.63
N GLN A 233 20.73 -29.43 -23.41
CA GLN A 233 21.67 -30.49 -23.07
C GLN A 233 21.28 -31.22 -21.77
N ILE A 234 21.61 -32.53 -21.71
CA ILE A 234 21.34 -33.39 -20.53
C ILE A 234 22.41 -33.20 -19.44
N ASN A 235 23.58 -32.69 -19.80
CA ASN A 235 24.73 -32.45 -18.92
C ASN A 235 25.00 -30.95 -18.81
N ASN A 236 24.62 -30.35 -17.68
CA ASN A 236 24.86 -28.93 -17.39
C ASN A 236 25.47 -28.75 -16.00
N ASN A 237 26.22 -27.67 -15.83
CA ASN A 237 26.71 -27.17 -14.56
C ASN A 237 25.63 -26.28 -13.92
N TRP A 238 24.99 -26.77 -12.85
CA TRP A 238 23.93 -26.02 -12.16
C TRP A 238 24.51 -25.04 -11.13
N TYR A 239 24.13 -23.77 -11.27
CA TYR A 239 24.38 -22.69 -10.32
C TYR A 239 23.05 -22.18 -9.75
N ILE A 240 23.06 -21.81 -8.47
CA ILE A 240 21.85 -21.44 -7.74
C ILE A 240 21.95 -19.98 -7.26
N LEU A 241 21.05 -19.14 -7.76
CA LEU A 241 20.82 -17.78 -7.27
C LEU A 241 19.55 -17.75 -6.42
N LEU A 242 19.75 -17.70 -5.11
CA LEU A 242 18.67 -17.69 -4.13
C LEU A 242 18.16 -16.26 -3.91
N ASP A 243 16.91 -16.00 -4.28
CA ASP A 243 16.21 -14.76 -3.90
C ASP A 243 15.77 -14.86 -2.44
N ALA A 244 16.61 -14.34 -1.56
CA ALA A 244 16.42 -14.42 -0.11
C ALA A 244 15.64 -13.22 0.45
N ALA A 245 15.25 -12.24 -0.37
CA ALA A 245 14.80 -10.93 0.08
C ALA A 245 13.57 -10.97 1.00
N SER A 246 12.60 -11.84 0.71
CA SER A 246 11.44 -12.04 1.59
C SER A 246 11.76 -12.95 2.77
N PHE A 247 12.68 -13.90 2.60
CA PHE A 247 13.01 -14.90 3.63
C PHE A 247 13.78 -14.26 4.78
N VAL A 248 14.88 -13.57 4.50
CA VAL A 248 15.76 -12.98 5.54
C VAL A 248 15.12 -11.79 6.26
N SER A 249 13.96 -11.31 5.80
CA SER A 249 13.19 -10.28 6.51
C SER A 249 12.65 -10.78 7.86
N THR A 250 12.44 -12.09 8.01
CA THR A 250 11.83 -12.69 9.20
C THR A 250 12.40 -14.05 9.56
N ASN A 251 13.41 -14.57 8.85
CA ASN A 251 13.91 -15.93 9.05
C ASN A 251 15.44 -15.99 9.05
N ARG A 252 15.97 -16.92 9.84
CA ARG A 252 17.39 -17.26 9.88
C ARG A 252 17.81 -17.99 8.60
N LEU A 253 18.82 -17.48 7.91
CA LEU A 253 19.49 -18.17 6.80
C LEU A 253 20.90 -18.57 7.23
N ASP A 254 21.18 -19.87 7.22
CA ASP A 254 22.44 -20.43 7.66
C ASP A 254 23.27 -20.93 6.46
N LEU A 255 24.27 -20.15 6.07
CA LEU A 255 25.12 -20.46 4.93
C LEU A 255 26.20 -21.51 5.22
N SER A 256 26.38 -21.92 6.48
CA SER A 256 27.21 -23.07 6.81
C SER A 256 26.51 -24.39 6.47
N ALA A 257 25.19 -24.43 6.61
CA ALA A 257 24.36 -25.62 6.34
C ALA A 257 23.86 -25.67 4.90
N THR A 258 23.54 -24.52 4.30
CA THR A 258 23.03 -24.41 2.94
C THR A 258 23.92 -23.47 2.15
N GLN A 259 24.50 -23.93 1.04
CA GLN A 259 25.47 -23.13 0.28
C GLN A 259 25.02 -22.87 -1.16
N PRO A 260 24.11 -21.91 -1.42
CA PRO A 260 23.77 -21.45 -2.77
C PRO A 260 24.96 -20.74 -3.39
N ASP A 261 25.06 -20.70 -4.71
CA ASP A 261 26.18 -20.01 -5.38
C ASP A 261 26.08 -18.48 -5.20
N PHE A 262 24.86 -17.95 -5.20
CA PHE A 262 24.59 -16.53 -5.06
C PHE A 262 23.36 -16.30 -4.16
N VAL A 263 23.42 -15.31 -3.25
CA VAL A 263 22.30 -14.97 -2.36
C VAL A 263 22.05 -13.47 -2.38
N CYS A 264 20.87 -13.03 -2.83
CA CYS A 264 20.53 -11.61 -2.93
C CYS A 264 19.55 -11.15 -1.83
N LEU A 265 19.78 -9.94 -1.31
CA LEU A 265 18.98 -9.36 -0.22
C LEU A 265 18.93 -7.84 -0.26
N SER A 266 17.97 -7.28 0.48
CA SER A 266 17.78 -5.83 0.66
C SER A 266 17.70 -5.51 2.15
N PHE A 267 18.57 -4.64 2.65
CA PHE A 267 18.67 -4.39 4.10
C PHE A 267 17.44 -3.66 4.66
N TYR A 268 16.79 -2.81 3.87
CA TYR A 268 15.55 -2.15 4.29
C TYR A 268 14.39 -3.13 4.56
N LYS A 269 14.47 -4.39 4.09
CA LYS A 269 13.48 -5.44 4.42
C LYS A 269 13.78 -6.13 5.75
N ILE A 270 15.02 -6.07 6.23
CA ILE A 270 15.47 -6.68 7.50
C ILE A 270 15.37 -5.66 8.62
N PHE A 271 15.82 -4.42 8.38
CA PHE A 271 15.99 -3.39 9.42
C PHE A 271 15.10 -2.16 9.23
N GLY A 272 14.50 -1.99 8.05
CA GLY A 272 13.70 -0.82 7.68
C GLY A 272 14.53 0.37 7.20
N TYR A 273 15.85 0.30 7.42
CA TYR A 273 16.83 1.31 7.10
C TYR A 273 18.20 0.64 6.87
N PRO A 274 19.07 1.17 6.00
CA PRO A 274 18.81 2.23 5.03
C PRO A 274 18.07 1.71 3.79
N THR A 275 17.33 2.60 3.12
CA THR A 275 16.79 2.32 1.78
C THR A 275 17.88 2.53 0.73
N GLY A 276 17.74 1.90 -0.44
CA GLY A 276 18.75 1.99 -1.52
C GLY A 276 20.05 1.23 -1.25
N LEU A 277 20.05 0.30 -0.29
CA LEU A 277 21.18 -0.59 0.00
C LEU A 277 20.71 -2.05 0.07
N GLY A 278 21.43 -2.91 -0.61
CA GLY A 278 21.34 -4.37 -0.54
C GLY A 278 22.70 -5.01 -0.76
N ALA A 279 22.70 -6.32 -0.91
CA ALA A 279 23.92 -7.08 -1.16
C ALA A 279 23.65 -8.32 -2.00
N ILE A 280 24.70 -8.77 -2.69
CA ILE A 280 24.82 -10.13 -3.17
C ILE A 280 25.97 -10.81 -2.42
N LEU A 281 25.70 -11.98 -1.85
CA LEU A 281 26.73 -12.86 -1.31
C LEU A 281 27.09 -13.86 -2.41
N ILE A 282 28.36 -13.88 -2.79
CA ILE A 282 28.86 -14.72 -3.87
C ILE A 282 29.75 -15.80 -3.27
N LYS A 283 29.45 -17.07 -3.51
CA LYS A 283 30.31 -18.17 -3.09
C LYS A 283 31.62 -18.07 -3.84
N ASN A 284 32.74 -18.06 -3.14
CA ASN A 284 34.05 -17.80 -3.74
C ASN A 284 34.41 -18.84 -4.82
N SER A 285 34.04 -20.11 -4.59
CA SER A 285 34.22 -21.22 -5.55
C SER A 285 33.42 -21.06 -6.85
N SER A 286 32.43 -20.17 -6.87
CA SER A 286 31.52 -19.94 -8.00
C SER A 286 31.76 -18.59 -8.64
N SER A 287 32.82 -17.85 -8.26
CA SER A 287 33.08 -16.49 -8.72
C SER A 287 33.57 -16.41 -10.17
N ASP A 288 34.23 -17.45 -10.68
CA ASP A 288 34.79 -17.49 -12.03
C ASP A 288 33.70 -17.40 -13.13
N VAL A 289 32.48 -17.87 -12.84
CA VAL A 289 31.35 -17.78 -13.78
C VAL A 289 30.82 -16.36 -13.94
N LEU A 290 31.26 -15.40 -13.13
CA LEU A 290 30.88 -13.99 -13.23
C LEU A 290 31.89 -13.15 -14.06
N SER A 291 32.57 -13.79 -15.00
CA SER A 291 33.64 -13.22 -15.82
C SER A 291 33.15 -12.19 -16.87
N GLN A 292 31.88 -12.23 -17.26
CA GLN A 292 31.35 -11.46 -18.40
C GLN A 292 30.85 -10.05 -18.07
N LYS A 293 31.15 -9.50 -16.88
CA LYS A 293 30.82 -8.09 -16.58
C LYS A 293 31.56 -7.17 -17.57
N LYS A 294 30.82 -6.56 -18.51
CA LYS A 294 31.38 -5.70 -19.57
C LYS A 294 31.73 -4.30 -19.06
N TYR A 295 30.83 -3.68 -18.30
CA TYR A 295 31.04 -2.33 -17.77
C TYR A 295 32.05 -2.30 -16.62
N PHE A 296 32.87 -1.25 -16.56
CA PHE A 296 33.75 -0.96 -15.43
C PHE A 296 33.68 0.54 -15.10
N GLY A 297 33.61 0.86 -13.80
CA GLY A 297 33.69 2.23 -13.29
C GLY A 297 34.98 2.50 -12.51
N GLY A 298 35.10 3.72 -11.97
CA GLY A 298 36.17 4.05 -11.02
C GLY A 298 36.20 3.07 -9.84
N GLY A 299 37.39 2.73 -9.36
CA GLY A 299 37.57 1.74 -8.29
C GLY A 299 37.58 0.27 -8.74
N THR A 300 37.05 -0.06 -9.92
CA THR A 300 36.94 -1.46 -10.40
C THR A 300 38.13 -1.96 -11.22
N VAL A 301 38.94 -1.02 -11.72
CA VAL A 301 40.15 -1.28 -12.49
C VAL A 301 41.40 -0.89 -11.70
N ASP A 302 42.46 -1.66 -11.88
CA ASP A 302 43.80 -1.35 -11.40
C ASP A 302 44.55 -0.46 -12.40
N PHE A 303 44.27 -0.63 -13.70
CA PHE A 303 44.89 0.11 -14.79
C PHE A 303 43.91 0.27 -15.97
N VAL A 304 43.92 1.41 -16.64
CA VAL A 304 43.15 1.67 -17.87
C VAL A 304 43.86 2.73 -18.72
N LEU A 305 43.88 2.53 -20.05
CA LEU A 305 44.29 3.54 -21.02
C LEU A 305 43.06 4.23 -21.62
N SER A 306 43.14 5.54 -21.82
CA SER A 306 42.04 6.32 -22.45
C SER A 306 42.11 6.30 -23.98
N THR A 307 43.29 6.00 -24.54
CA THR A 307 43.57 6.04 -25.97
C THR A 307 43.60 4.67 -26.63
N GLU A 308 43.60 3.60 -25.84
CA GLU A 308 43.70 2.22 -26.29
C GLU A 308 42.72 1.34 -25.52
N ASP A 309 42.24 0.27 -26.14
CA ASP A 309 41.36 -0.71 -25.49
C ASP A 309 42.18 -1.68 -24.62
N MET A 310 42.78 -1.13 -23.56
CA MET A 310 43.55 -1.87 -22.57
C MET A 310 43.13 -1.46 -21.17
N HIS A 311 42.72 -2.45 -20.38
CA HIS A 311 42.40 -2.27 -18.97
C HIS A 311 42.70 -3.56 -18.19
N VAL A 312 42.98 -3.40 -16.89
CA VAL A 312 43.20 -4.50 -15.94
C VAL A 312 42.23 -4.33 -14.80
N LYS A 313 41.34 -5.31 -14.58
CA LYS A 313 40.38 -5.31 -13.46
C LYS A 313 41.09 -5.61 -12.13
N ARG A 314 40.55 -5.11 -11.02
CA ARG A 314 41.05 -5.41 -9.66
C ARG A 314 41.01 -6.92 -9.36
N LYS A 315 41.91 -7.38 -8.47
CA LYS A 315 42.01 -8.80 -8.08
C LYS A 315 40.89 -9.25 -7.15
N ASP A 316 40.43 -8.37 -6.27
CA ASP A 316 39.36 -8.70 -5.33
C ASP A 316 38.01 -8.66 -6.02
N LEU A 317 37.17 -9.67 -5.74
CA LEU A 317 35.88 -9.83 -6.42
C LEU A 317 34.94 -8.65 -6.14
N TYR A 318 34.86 -8.19 -4.89
CA TYR A 318 33.97 -7.07 -4.54
C TYR A 318 34.40 -5.76 -5.22
N GLU A 319 35.70 -5.49 -5.31
CA GLU A 319 36.22 -4.30 -6.01
C GLU A 319 35.86 -4.33 -7.51
N ARG A 320 35.85 -5.50 -8.17
CA ARG A 320 35.42 -5.62 -9.58
C ARG A 320 33.93 -5.35 -9.81
N MET A 321 33.12 -5.59 -8.79
CA MET A 321 31.67 -5.62 -8.89
C MET A 321 31.01 -4.33 -8.37
N GLU A 322 31.72 -3.53 -7.58
CA GLU A 322 31.23 -2.28 -7.00
C GLU A 322 31.72 -1.07 -7.81
N ASP A 323 30.89 -0.64 -8.77
CA ASP A 323 31.22 0.49 -9.63
C ASP A 323 31.20 1.83 -8.87
N GLY A 324 32.36 2.50 -8.76
CA GLY A 324 32.49 3.84 -8.21
C GLY A 324 32.55 3.89 -6.68
N THR A 325 32.14 5.01 -6.10
CA THR A 325 32.02 5.15 -4.64
C THR A 325 30.71 4.54 -4.19
N ILE A 326 30.79 3.49 -3.37
CA ILE A 326 29.62 2.87 -2.71
C ILE A 326 28.96 3.87 -1.74
N PRO A 327 27.67 3.68 -1.38
CA PRO A 327 26.99 4.49 -0.36
C PRO A 327 27.53 4.16 1.05
N PHE A 328 28.79 4.52 1.32
CA PHE A 328 29.56 4.07 2.48
C PHE A 328 28.91 4.47 3.81
N LEU A 329 28.29 5.67 3.93
CA LEU A 329 27.56 6.04 5.15
C LEU A 329 26.35 5.12 5.42
N SER A 330 25.64 4.72 4.37
CA SER A 330 24.56 3.73 4.47
C SER A 330 25.11 2.36 4.87
N VAL A 331 26.25 1.95 4.31
CA VAL A 331 26.93 0.70 4.70
C VAL A 331 27.32 0.73 6.17
N LEU A 332 27.97 1.80 6.64
CA LEU A 332 28.36 1.97 8.03
C LEU A 332 27.17 1.91 9.00
N SER A 333 26.02 2.45 8.58
CA SER A 333 24.81 2.41 9.39
C SER A 333 24.30 0.99 9.68
N LEU A 334 24.70 -0.02 8.89
CA LEU A 334 24.35 -1.42 9.14
C LEU A 334 24.91 -1.93 10.46
N LYS A 335 26.03 -1.39 10.95
CA LYS A 335 26.53 -1.71 12.30
C LYS A 335 25.45 -1.43 13.34
N HIS A 336 24.89 -0.22 13.30
CA HIS A 336 23.83 0.20 14.21
C HIS A 336 22.54 -0.60 13.99
N CYS A 337 22.26 -1.02 12.75
CA CYS A 337 21.13 -1.91 12.46
C CYS A 337 21.27 -3.27 13.18
N PHE A 338 22.41 -3.93 13.04
CA PHE A 338 22.69 -5.19 13.74
C PHE A 338 22.66 -5.00 15.25
N ASP A 339 23.38 -4.01 15.78
CA ASP A 339 23.44 -3.73 17.23
C ASP A 339 22.06 -3.45 17.83
N THR A 340 21.24 -2.67 17.12
CA THR A 340 19.87 -2.34 17.57
C THR A 340 18.98 -3.58 17.57
N MET A 341 19.06 -4.41 16.54
CA MET A 341 18.31 -5.66 16.48
C MET A 341 18.73 -6.59 17.64
N HIS A 342 20.04 -6.70 17.91
CA HIS A 342 20.59 -7.44 19.05
C HIS A 342 20.17 -6.90 20.43
N LYS A 343 19.92 -5.60 20.54
CA LYS A 343 19.48 -4.95 21.79
C LYS A 343 17.98 -5.04 22.04
N LEU A 344 17.17 -5.03 20.98
CA LEU A 344 15.71 -4.96 21.08
C LEU A 344 15.06 -6.34 21.16
N ILE A 345 15.55 -7.30 20.37
CA ILE A 345 14.90 -8.60 20.21
C ILE A 345 15.58 -9.63 21.12
N PRO A 346 14.82 -10.32 22.01
CA PRO A 346 15.39 -11.36 22.85
C PRO A 346 15.79 -12.59 22.01
N LYS A 347 16.69 -13.39 22.55
CA LYS A 347 17.14 -14.68 22.00
C LYS A 347 16.41 -15.84 22.67
N SER A 348 15.08 -15.78 22.68
CA SER A 348 14.26 -16.75 23.43
C SER A 348 14.16 -18.11 22.73
N ILE A 349 14.31 -18.14 21.41
CA ILE A 349 14.23 -19.37 20.61
C ILE A 349 15.62 -19.73 20.10
N TYR A 350 16.09 -20.94 20.42
CA TYR A 350 17.39 -21.49 20.01
C TYR A 350 18.61 -20.58 20.24
N ASP A 351 18.53 -19.65 21.21
CA ASP A 351 19.53 -18.61 21.47
C ASP A 351 19.85 -17.72 20.22
N ASP A 352 18.89 -17.60 19.31
CA ASP A 352 19.01 -16.84 18.06
C ASP A 352 17.87 -15.83 17.88
N ILE A 353 18.23 -14.65 17.39
CA ILE A 353 17.29 -13.54 17.21
C ILE A 353 16.37 -13.79 16.03
N MET A 354 16.90 -14.27 14.92
CA MET A 354 16.11 -14.49 13.71
C MET A 354 15.18 -15.68 13.87
N ASP A 355 15.55 -16.68 14.68
CA ASP A 355 14.61 -17.73 15.08
C ASP A 355 13.49 -17.17 15.96
N THR A 356 13.81 -16.29 16.91
CA THR A 356 12.78 -15.59 17.71
C THR A 356 11.81 -14.79 16.83
N VAL A 357 12.33 -14.02 15.84
CA VAL A 357 11.51 -13.29 14.86
C VAL A 357 10.67 -14.22 13.99
N SER A 358 11.23 -15.33 13.53
CA SER A 358 10.55 -16.34 12.71
C SER A 358 9.35 -16.92 13.43
N TYR A 359 9.53 -17.35 14.68
CA TYR A 359 8.44 -17.90 15.50
C TYR A 359 7.37 -16.85 15.79
N HIS A 360 7.77 -15.63 16.20
CA HIS A 360 6.83 -14.55 16.48
C HIS A 360 5.93 -14.23 15.28
N THR A 361 6.53 -13.98 14.12
CA THR A 361 5.79 -13.62 12.90
C THR A 361 4.98 -14.78 12.34
N TYR A 362 5.46 -16.02 12.46
CA TYR A 362 4.72 -17.23 12.08
C TYR A 362 3.40 -17.36 12.85
N PHE A 363 3.42 -17.20 14.17
CA PHE A 363 2.22 -17.36 14.99
C PHE A 363 1.21 -16.21 14.81
N LEU A 364 1.66 -14.97 14.57
CA LEU A 364 0.75 -13.88 14.18
C LEU A 364 0.03 -14.18 12.86
N ALA A 365 0.77 -14.69 11.87
CA ALA A 365 0.19 -15.10 10.60
C ALA A 365 -0.71 -16.33 10.73
N LYS A 366 -0.35 -17.30 11.56
CA LYS A 366 -1.16 -18.47 11.88
C LYS A 366 -2.52 -18.06 12.48
N ASP A 367 -2.51 -17.17 13.46
CA ASP A 367 -3.71 -16.65 14.11
C ASP A 367 -4.62 -15.91 13.11
N LEU A 368 -4.06 -15.02 12.28
CA LEU A 368 -4.84 -14.39 11.21
C LEU A 368 -5.42 -15.43 10.23
N TYR A 369 -4.63 -16.42 9.82
CA TYR A 369 -5.07 -17.47 8.89
C TYR A 369 -6.28 -18.24 9.45
N PHE A 370 -6.23 -18.69 10.71
CA PHE A 370 -7.36 -19.42 11.31
C PHE A 370 -8.58 -18.52 11.53
N GLN A 371 -8.38 -17.29 12.01
CA GLN A 371 -9.49 -16.32 12.16
C GLN A 371 -10.19 -16.04 10.82
N LEU A 372 -9.45 -15.91 9.71
CA LEU A 372 -10.03 -15.76 8.37
C LEU A 372 -10.69 -17.05 7.86
N HIS A 373 -10.08 -18.22 8.11
CA HIS A 373 -10.59 -19.50 7.65
C HIS A 373 -11.96 -19.83 8.25
N ASP A 374 -12.16 -19.49 9.52
CA ASP A 374 -13.40 -19.75 10.26
C ASP A 374 -14.45 -18.65 10.10
N LEU A 375 -14.10 -17.54 9.44
CA LEU A 375 -14.98 -16.38 9.29
C LEU A 375 -16.15 -16.68 8.34
N LYS A 376 -17.37 -16.52 8.85
CA LYS A 376 -18.63 -16.79 8.12
C LYS A 376 -19.66 -15.67 8.29
N HIS A 377 -20.50 -15.51 7.28
CA HIS A 377 -21.72 -14.68 7.31
C HIS A 377 -22.84 -15.34 8.12
N ALA A 378 -23.93 -14.61 8.40
CA ALA A 378 -25.05 -15.14 9.18
C ALA A 378 -25.74 -16.33 8.51
N ASN A 379 -25.74 -16.38 7.18
CA ASN A 379 -26.25 -17.51 6.40
C ASN A 379 -25.31 -18.75 6.40
N GLY A 380 -24.15 -18.68 7.06
CA GLY A 380 -23.17 -19.77 7.14
C GLY A 380 -22.15 -19.82 6.01
N ASN A 381 -22.27 -18.97 4.98
CA ASN A 381 -21.28 -18.88 3.90
C ASN A 381 -19.95 -18.31 4.41
N LYS A 382 -18.83 -18.74 3.81
CA LYS A 382 -17.50 -18.20 4.13
C LYS A 382 -17.43 -16.71 3.78
N ALA A 383 -16.77 -15.93 4.62
CA ALA A 383 -16.53 -14.50 4.39
C ALA A 383 -15.14 -14.22 3.80
N ALA A 384 -14.24 -15.20 3.79
CA ALA A 384 -12.89 -15.05 3.24
C ALA A 384 -12.44 -16.30 2.47
N VAL A 385 -11.56 -16.08 1.49
CA VAL A 385 -10.81 -17.10 0.75
C VAL A 385 -9.33 -16.82 0.96
N THR A 386 -8.58 -17.79 1.46
CA THR A 386 -7.13 -17.68 1.66
C THR A 386 -6.36 -18.36 0.53
N TYR A 387 -5.24 -17.77 0.13
CA TYR A 387 -4.38 -18.20 -0.97
C TYR A 387 -3.02 -18.64 -0.43
N MET A 388 -2.97 -19.86 0.12
CA MET A 388 -1.82 -20.39 0.86
C MET A 388 -1.37 -21.73 0.27
N ASP A 389 -0.06 -21.98 0.27
CA ASP A 389 0.53 -23.28 -0.11
C ASP A 389 0.83 -24.19 1.10
N SER A 390 0.45 -23.73 2.30
CA SER A 390 0.51 -24.50 3.55
C SER A 390 -0.70 -24.19 4.44
N ASN A 391 -0.93 -25.03 5.45
CA ASN A 391 -1.99 -24.87 6.45
C ASN A 391 -1.46 -24.42 7.83
N PHE A 392 -0.27 -23.80 7.88
CA PHE A 392 0.40 -23.42 9.14
C PHE A 392 0.56 -24.59 10.14
N SER A 393 0.87 -25.78 9.63
CA SER A 393 1.24 -26.94 10.45
C SER A 393 2.75 -27.09 10.69
N ASP A 394 3.59 -26.48 9.84
CA ASP A 394 5.04 -26.55 9.92
C ASP A 394 5.67 -25.18 9.67
N ILE A 395 6.32 -24.62 10.68
CA ILE A 395 7.02 -23.34 10.61
C ILE A 395 8.14 -23.32 9.57
N ARG A 396 8.71 -24.47 9.22
CA ARG A 396 9.76 -24.56 8.20
C ARG A 396 9.21 -24.33 6.79
N LYS A 397 7.90 -24.52 6.58
CA LYS A 397 7.23 -24.36 5.27
C LYS A 397 6.50 -23.02 5.11
N GLN A 398 6.30 -22.26 6.19
CA GLN A 398 5.47 -21.07 6.18
C GLN A 398 6.08 -19.94 7.00
N GLY A 399 6.07 -18.73 6.44
CA GLY A 399 6.49 -17.50 7.10
C GLY A 399 5.32 -16.62 7.55
N GLY A 400 5.64 -15.41 7.99
CA GLY A 400 4.69 -14.43 8.56
C GLY A 400 3.85 -13.66 7.53
N ILE A 401 3.34 -14.28 6.47
CA ILE A 401 2.52 -13.65 5.43
C ILE A 401 1.21 -14.44 5.27
N VAL A 402 0.09 -13.73 5.14
CA VAL A 402 -1.24 -14.29 4.83
C VAL A 402 -1.84 -13.51 3.67
N THR A 403 -2.32 -14.23 2.67
CA THR A 403 -2.91 -13.65 1.46
C THR A 403 -4.33 -14.17 1.27
N PHE A 404 -5.26 -13.26 1.00
CA PHE A 404 -6.69 -13.57 0.99
C PHE A 404 -7.49 -12.60 0.14
N ASN A 405 -8.74 -12.97 -0.16
CA ASN A 405 -9.79 -12.08 -0.62
C ASN A 405 -11.03 -12.28 0.25
N LEU A 406 -11.95 -11.32 0.23
CA LEU A 406 -13.21 -11.40 0.99
C LEU A 406 -14.39 -11.71 0.08
N LEU A 407 -15.41 -12.33 0.66
CA LEU A 407 -16.65 -12.70 0.00
C LEU A 407 -17.83 -11.99 0.66
N ARG A 408 -18.83 -11.63 -0.14
CA ARG A 408 -20.15 -11.21 0.33
C ARG A 408 -20.99 -12.40 0.77
N GLU A 409 -22.12 -12.10 1.39
CA GLU A 409 -23.09 -13.10 1.85
C GLU A 409 -23.60 -14.01 0.71
N ASP A 410 -23.71 -13.47 -0.51
CA ASP A 410 -24.11 -14.20 -1.73
C ASP A 410 -22.96 -15.01 -2.37
N GLY A 411 -21.76 -14.94 -1.82
CA GLY A 411 -20.56 -15.62 -2.33
C GLY A 411 -19.79 -14.84 -3.40
N SER A 412 -20.23 -13.65 -3.80
CA SER A 412 -19.50 -12.79 -4.73
C SER A 412 -18.25 -12.16 -4.07
N TYR A 413 -17.21 -11.90 -4.86
CA TYR A 413 -15.98 -11.30 -4.35
C TYR A 413 -16.14 -9.82 -3.99
N ILE A 414 -15.55 -9.43 -2.86
CA ILE A 414 -15.29 -8.04 -2.50
C ILE A 414 -14.00 -7.61 -3.18
N GLY A 415 -14.05 -6.52 -3.92
CA GLY A 415 -12.89 -5.96 -4.60
C GLY A 415 -11.85 -5.44 -3.60
N PHE A 416 -10.56 -5.64 -3.90
CA PHE A 416 -9.50 -5.21 -3.00
C PHE A 416 -9.36 -3.67 -2.92
N VAL A 417 -9.90 -2.90 -3.88
CA VAL A 417 -9.97 -1.43 -3.82
C VAL A 417 -11.02 -0.99 -2.79
N GLU A 418 -12.18 -1.62 -2.80
CA GLU A 418 -13.20 -1.45 -1.76
C GLU A 418 -12.63 -1.78 -0.37
N PHE A 419 -11.93 -2.91 -0.25
CA PHE A 419 -11.22 -3.27 0.98
C PHE A 419 -10.22 -2.20 1.41
N GLN A 420 -9.37 -1.72 0.48
CA GLN A 420 -8.35 -0.72 0.78
C GLN A 420 -8.96 0.59 1.31
N HIS A 421 -10.11 1.01 0.77
CA HIS A 421 -10.82 2.18 1.27
C HIS A 421 -11.31 2.01 2.71
N MET A 422 -11.79 0.82 3.07
CA MET A 422 -12.18 0.51 4.46
C MET A 422 -10.95 0.38 5.37
N ALA A 423 -9.87 -0.26 4.91
CA ALA A 423 -8.62 -0.34 5.68
C ALA A 423 -8.05 1.05 6.01
N ASP A 424 -8.04 1.97 5.05
CA ASP A 424 -7.64 3.38 5.23
C ASP A 424 -8.52 4.11 6.26
N LEU A 425 -9.82 3.77 6.35
CA LEU A 425 -10.71 4.34 7.36
C LEU A 425 -10.28 3.97 8.78
N PHE A 426 -9.87 2.71 8.97
CA PHE A 426 -9.43 2.14 10.25
C PHE A 426 -7.92 2.30 10.50
N ASN A 427 -7.21 3.07 9.66
CA ASN A 427 -5.76 3.27 9.74
C ASN A 427 -4.97 1.95 9.68
N ILE A 428 -5.42 1.00 8.86
CA ILE A 428 -4.78 -0.29 8.62
C ILE A 428 -4.04 -0.25 7.29
N ASN A 429 -2.74 -0.51 7.31
CA ASN A 429 -1.91 -0.58 6.11
C ASN A 429 -1.64 -2.03 5.74
N VAL A 430 -2.13 -2.44 4.57
CA VAL A 430 -1.86 -3.73 3.92
C VAL A 430 -1.43 -3.49 2.48
N ARG A 431 -1.05 -4.55 1.76
CA ARG A 431 -0.85 -4.48 0.31
C ARG A 431 -2.00 -5.13 -0.44
N THR A 432 -2.38 -4.56 -1.58
CA THR A 432 -3.33 -5.16 -2.53
C THR A 432 -2.71 -5.35 -3.93
N GLY A 433 -3.29 -6.24 -4.74
CA GLY A 433 -2.86 -6.56 -6.10
C GLY A 433 -2.12 -7.90 -6.21
N CYS A 434 -1.23 -8.06 -7.19
CA CYS A 434 -0.43 -9.28 -7.38
C CYS A 434 0.96 -9.24 -6.70
N PHE A 435 1.27 -8.20 -5.93
CA PHE A 435 2.51 -8.06 -5.14
C PHE A 435 3.81 -8.22 -5.93
N CYS A 436 3.81 -7.84 -7.21
CA CYS A 436 4.95 -8.10 -8.12
C CYS A 436 5.33 -9.59 -8.16
N ASN A 437 4.34 -10.49 -8.08
CA ASN A 437 4.51 -11.94 -8.20
C ASN A 437 3.36 -12.48 -9.06
N SER A 438 3.44 -12.20 -10.36
CA SER A 438 2.38 -12.53 -11.31
C SER A 438 2.15 -14.02 -11.45
N GLY A 439 3.19 -14.86 -11.32
CA GLY A 439 3.03 -16.31 -11.45
C GLY A 439 2.28 -16.92 -10.26
N SER A 440 2.62 -16.53 -9.02
CA SER A 440 1.88 -16.98 -7.84
C SER A 440 0.44 -16.44 -7.83
N CYS A 441 0.27 -15.16 -8.19
CA CYS A 441 -1.05 -14.53 -8.34
C CYS A 441 -1.93 -15.30 -9.34
N GLN A 442 -1.40 -15.55 -10.53
CA GLN A 442 -2.09 -16.28 -11.59
C GLN A 442 -2.48 -17.70 -11.16
N ARG A 443 -1.57 -18.41 -10.49
CA ARG A 443 -1.78 -19.78 -9.99
C ARG A 443 -2.89 -19.84 -8.96
N HIS A 444 -2.83 -18.98 -7.93
CA HIS A 444 -3.82 -18.94 -6.85
C HIS A 444 -5.19 -18.42 -7.28
N LEU A 445 -5.24 -17.49 -8.23
CA LEU A 445 -6.50 -16.98 -8.81
C LEU A 445 -7.06 -17.87 -9.94
N VAL A 446 -6.34 -18.94 -10.30
CA VAL A 446 -6.71 -19.88 -11.38
C VAL A 446 -6.98 -19.12 -12.69
N ALA A 447 -6.15 -18.13 -13.00
CA ALA A 447 -6.30 -17.30 -14.20
C ALA A 447 -5.50 -17.89 -15.37
N SER A 448 -6.13 -18.01 -16.53
CA SER A 448 -5.46 -18.46 -17.76
C SER A 448 -4.64 -17.34 -18.40
N ASN A 449 -3.62 -17.71 -19.18
CA ASN A 449 -2.85 -16.75 -19.98
C ASN A 449 -3.73 -15.96 -20.97
N LYS A 450 -4.82 -16.57 -21.45
CA LYS A 450 -5.77 -15.92 -22.37
C LYS A 450 -6.55 -14.84 -21.64
N GLU A 451 -7.14 -15.17 -20.50
CA GLU A 451 -7.88 -14.22 -19.65
C GLU A 451 -6.99 -13.03 -19.27
N LEU A 452 -5.76 -13.26 -18.77
CA LEU A 452 -4.85 -12.16 -18.41
C LEU A 452 -4.53 -11.23 -19.59
N LYS A 453 -4.35 -11.80 -20.80
CA LYS A 453 -4.12 -11.00 -22.01
C LYS A 453 -5.37 -10.22 -22.44
N GLU A 454 -6.55 -10.80 -22.27
CA GLU A 454 -7.83 -10.15 -22.56
C GLU A 454 -8.11 -9.01 -21.57
N MET A 455 -7.86 -9.23 -20.28
CA MET A 455 -7.91 -8.19 -19.24
C MET A 455 -6.96 -7.03 -19.56
N TYR A 456 -5.73 -7.31 -19.98
CA TYR A 456 -4.81 -6.25 -20.40
C TYR A 456 -5.31 -5.49 -21.63
N LYS A 457 -5.85 -6.21 -22.63
CA LYS A 457 -6.43 -5.58 -23.84
C LYS A 457 -7.66 -4.73 -23.53
N SER A 458 -8.42 -5.05 -22.48
CA SER A 458 -9.53 -4.21 -22.01
C SER A 458 -9.09 -3.03 -21.15
N GLY A 459 -7.77 -2.84 -20.96
CA GLY A 459 -7.18 -1.69 -20.29
C GLY A 459 -6.77 -1.94 -18.84
N HIS A 460 -6.87 -3.17 -18.34
CA HIS A 460 -6.41 -3.51 -16.99
C HIS A 460 -4.88 -3.44 -16.87
N VAL A 461 -4.40 -2.78 -15.82
CA VAL A 461 -2.98 -2.70 -15.45
C VAL A 461 -2.83 -3.09 -13.99
N CYS A 462 -1.80 -3.86 -13.65
CA CYS A 462 -1.57 -4.27 -12.26
C CYS A 462 -1.47 -3.05 -11.33
N GLY A 463 -2.36 -2.99 -10.33
CA GLY A 463 -2.45 -1.89 -9.37
C GLY A 463 -3.31 -0.70 -9.83
N ASP A 464 -4.10 -0.85 -10.89
CA ASP A 464 -5.17 0.07 -11.23
C ASP A 464 -6.38 -0.04 -10.27
N GLU A 465 -7.45 0.71 -10.55
CA GLU A 465 -8.69 0.67 -9.78
C GLU A 465 -9.63 -0.48 -10.25
N VAL A 466 -9.19 -1.35 -11.16
CA VAL A 466 -9.97 -2.48 -11.70
C VAL A 466 -9.59 -3.75 -10.97
N ASP A 467 -10.26 -4.00 -9.85
CA ASP A 467 -9.98 -5.12 -8.95
C ASP A 467 -10.84 -6.36 -9.21
N LEU A 468 -11.95 -6.21 -9.94
CA LEU A 468 -12.86 -7.29 -10.34
C LEU A 468 -13.14 -7.23 -11.85
N ILE A 469 -13.02 -8.36 -12.55
CA ILE A 469 -13.42 -8.53 -13.96
C ILE A 469 -14.34 -9.75 -14.02
N ASP A 470 -15.56 -9.57 -14.53
CA ASP A 470 -16.63 -10.59 -14.54
C ASP A 470 -16.86 -11.24 -13.17
N GLY A 471 -16.77 -10.43 -12.10
CA GLY A 471 -16.93 -10.88 -10.72
C GLY A 471 -15.74 -11.64 -10.14
N ARG A 472 -14.65 -11.82 -10.89
CA ARG A 472 -13.42 -12.46 -10.43
C ARG A 472 -12.35 -11.44 -10.05
N PRO A 473 -11.59 -11.68 -8.97
CA PRO A 473 -10.52 -10.80 -8.56
C PRO A 473 -9.33 -10.84 -9.53
N THR A 474 -8.74 -9.66 -9.79
CA THR A 474 -7.50 -9.50 -10.58
C THR A 474 -6.23 -9.54 -9.72
N GLY A 475 -6.39 -9.63 -8.40
CA GLY A 475 -5.33 -9.61 -7.40
C GLY A 475 -5.85 -10.07 -6.03
N ALA A 476 -5.06 -9.88 -4.98
CA ALA A 476 -5.44 -10.26 -3.62
C ALA A 476 -5.10 -9.18 -2.59
N ILE A 477 -5.46 -9.41 -1.34
CA ILE A 477 -5.03 -8.66 -0.16
C ILE A 477 -3.93 -9.46 0.54
N ARG A 478 -2.83 -8.80 0.93
CA ARG A 478 -1.72 -9.42 1.68
C ARG A 478 -1.45 -8.65 2.97
N ALA A 479 -1.57 -9.37 4.08
CA ALA A 479 -1.09 -8.96 5.38
C ALA A 479 0.25 -9.67 5.67
N SER A 480 1.23 -8.93 6.18
CA SER A 480 2.57 -9.44 6.46
C SER A 480 3.14 -8.81 7.72
N PHE A 481 3.67 -9.65 8.60
CA PHE A 481 4.05 -9.28 9.96
C PHE A 481 5.57 -9.12 10.12
N GLY A 482 5.99 -8.18 10.95
CA GLY A 482 7.35 -8.01 11.45
C GLY A 482 7.42 -8.22 12.97
N TYR A 483 8.63 -8.17 13.53
CA TYR A 483 8.86 -8.41 14.96
C TYR A 483 8.19 -7.37 15.89
N PHE A 484 7.81 -6.20 15.36
CA PHE A 484 7.12 -5.16 16.12
C PHE A 484 5.59 -5.31 16.14
N ASN A 485 5.02 -6.21 15.34
CA ASN A 485 3.58 -6.44 15.34
C ASN A 485 3.13 -7.27 16.55
N THR A 486 1.84 -7.17 16.87
CA THR A 486 1.20 -7.82 18.00
C THR A 486 -0.10 -8.51 17.57
N PHE A 487 -0.67 -9.39 18.40
CA PHE A 487 -2.00 -9.94 18.16
C PHE A 487 -3.09 -8.87 18.12
N ASN A 488 -2.90 -7.74 18.81
CA ASN A 488 -3.83 -6.62 18.71
C ASN A 488 -3.88 -6.04 17.29
N ASP A 489 -2.78 -6.12 16.53
CA ASP A 489 -2.78 -5.72 15.11
C ASP A 489 -3.58 -6.69 14.25
N VAL A 490 -3.51 -8.00 14.55
CA VAL A 490 -4.35 -9.04 13.92
C VAL A 490 -5.83 -8.79 14.26
N ASP A 491 -6.15 -8.58 15.54
CA ASP A 491 -7.51 -8.35 16.01
C ASP A 491 -8.10 -7.06 15.44
N LYS A 492 -7.31 -6.00 15.26
CA LYS A 492 -7.72 -4.76 14.57
C LYS A 492 -8.14 -5.04 13.13
N LEU A 493 -7.38 -5.85 12.39
CA LEU A 493 -7.71 -6.25 11.02
C LEU A 493 -9.00 -7.06 10.97
N ILE A 494 -9.13 -8.09 11.81
CA ILE A 494 -10.35 -8.91 11.88
C ILE A 494 -11.56 -8.08 12.31
N HIS A 495 -11.41 -7.19 13.29
CA HIS A 495 -12.48 -6.29 13.72
C HIS A 495 -12.97 -5.41 12.57
N MET A 496 -12.06 -4.82 11.79
CA MET A 496 -12.42 -4.02 10.62
C MET A 496 -13.17 -4.86 9.59
N ILE A 497 -12.67 -6.08 9.29
CA ILE A 497 -13.31 -6.99 8.34
C ILE A 497 -14.73 -7.33 8.79
N CYS A 498 -14.90 -7.72 10.06
CA CYS A 498 -16.20 -8.04 10.63
C CYS A 498 -17.16 -6.85 10.56
N ARG A 499 -16.69 -5.66 10.95
CA ARG A 499 -17.51 -4.45 10.98
C ARG A 499 -17.92 -3.95 9.60
N CYS A 500 -17.06 -4.12 8.60
CA CYS A 500 -17.29 -3.57 7.26
C CYS A 500 -17.97 -4.55 6.31
N PHE A 501 -17.68 -5.84 6.43
CA PHE A 501 -17.99 -6.82 5.38
C PHE A 501 -18.79 -8.03 5.85
N VAL A 502 -18.88 -8.30 7.16
CA VAL A 502 -19.55 -9.52 7.68
C VAL A 502 -20.88 -9.17 8.35
N LYS A 503 -21.97 -9.75 7.86
CA LYS A 503 -23.33 -9.53 8.37
C LYS A 503 -23.68 -10.46 9.54
N THR A 504 -22.93 -10.46 10.63
CA THR A 504 -23.25 -11.22 11.86
C THR A 504 -23.29 -10.32 13.10
N LYS A 505 -24.00 -10.73 14.16
CA LYS A 505 -23.87 -10.09 15.50
C LYS A 505 -22.42 -10.28 15.96
N MET A 506 -21.66 -9.19 15.98
CA MET A 506 -20.24 -9.19 16.36
C MET A 506 -20.02 -9.95 17.68
N LYS A 507 -19.32 -11.08 17.63
CA LYS A 507 -18.53 -11.53 18.78
C LYS A 507 -17.15 -10.90 18.59
N PRO A 508 -16.75 -9.89 19.38
CA PRO A 508 -15.40 -9.36 19.29
C PRO A 508 -14.37 -10.49 19.53
N PRO A 509 -13.16 -10.41 18.94
CA PRO A 509 -12.09 -11.36 19.23
C PRO A 509 -11.91 -11.49 20.76
N LYS A 510 -11.76 -12.72 21.29
CA LYS A 510 -11.71 -13.01 22.74
C LYS A 510 -10.72 -12.10 23.51
N ARG A 511 -9.63 -11.67 22.86
CA ARG A 511 -8.55 -10.83 23.44
C ARG A 511 -8.90 -9.32 23.53
N TYR A 512 -9.89 -8.83 22.78
CA TYR A 512 -10.26 -7.39 22.73
C TYR A 512 -10.96 -6.89 24.01
N LEU A 513 -11.43 -7.80 24.86
CA LEU A 513 -12.17 -7.47 26.09
C LEU A 513 -11.28 -6.95 27.23
N SER A 514 -9.95 -7.14 27.19
CA SER A 514 -9.06 -6.72 28.28
C SER A 514 -8.48 -5.30 28.13
N MET A 515 -8.26 -4.82 26.90
CA MET A 515 -7.72 -3.47 26.67
C MET A 515 -8.79 -2.39 26.60
N SER A 516 -9.97 -2.69 26.05
CA SER A 516 -11.07 -1.71 25.97
C SER A 516 -11.48 -1.21 27.36
N HIS A 517 -11.42 -2.08 28.39
CA HIS A 517 -11.67 -1.68 29.77
C HIS A 517 -10.66 -0.65 30.30
N ARG A 518 -9.37 -0.73 29.91
CA ARG A 518 -8.33 0.23 30.36
C ARG A 518 -8.39 1.53 29.59
N THR A 519 -8.54 1.49 28.26
CA THR A 519 -8.64 2.71 27.43
C THR A 519 -9.92 3.49 27.73
N ILE A 520 -11.02 2.79 28.02
CA ILE A 520 -12.26 3.43 28.47
C ILE A 520 -12.07 4.03 29.87
N ILE A 521 -11.41 3.35 30.81
CA ILE A 521 -11.11 3.90 32.15
C ILE A 521 -10.16 5.10 32.09
N ASP A 522 -9.16 5.10 31.21
CA ASP A 522 -8.23 6.22 31.06
C ASP A 522 -8.87 7.41 30.32
N ALA A 523 -9.74 7.15 29.34
CA ALA A 523 -10.59 8.17 28.73
C ALA A 523 -11.62 8.75 29.72
N LEU A 524 -12.15 7.93 30.63
CA LEU A 524 -13.05 8.36 31.72
C LEU A 524 -12.31 9.17 32.80
N LYS A 525 -11.00 8.94 33.00
CA LYS A 525 -10.15 9.71 33.93
C LYS A 525 -9.67 11.04 33.35
N SER A 526 -9.52 11.13 32.02
CA SER A 526 -9.27 12.41 31.34
C SER A 526 -10.57 13.20 31.22
N ASN A 527 -10.75 14.17 32.11
CA ASN A 527 -11.99 14.94 32.35
C ASN A 527 -12.46 15.86 31.19
N LYS A 528 -12.52 15.38 29.94
CA LYS A 528 -12.98 16.14 28.76
C LYS A 528 -14.14 15.53 27.97
N LEU A 529 -14.81 14.49 28.46
CA LEU A 529 -15.87 13.83 27.68
C LEU A 529 -17.08 13.36 28.52
N TYR A 530 -17.64 14.23 29.35
CA TYR A 530 -18.67 13.80 30.31
C TYR A 530 -20.13 13.74 29.80
N ASN A 531 -20.46 14.13 28.56
CA ASN A 531 -21.86 14.17 28.13
C ASN A 531 -22.28 13.16 27.05
N GLY A 532 -21.36 12.62 26.22
CA GLY A 532 -21.72 11.69 25.15
C GLY A 532 -21.74 10.20 25.55
N ILE A 533 -20.77 9.77 26.36
CA ILE A 533 -20.56 8.35 26.68
C ILE A 533 -21.55 7.85 27.76
N ALA A 534 -21.93 8.71 28.71
CA ALA A 534 -22.89 8.37 29.75
C ALA A 534 -24.31 8.12 29.20
N GLN A 535 -24.66 8.72 28.06
CA GLN A 535 -25.95 8.52 27.39
C GLN A 535 -25.96 7.23 26.57
N ALA A 536 -24.83 6.87 25.93
CA ALA A 536 -24.67 5.61 25.20
C ALA A 536 -24.71 4.37 26.12
N GLN A 537 -24.14 4.46 27.34
CA GLN A 537 -24.22 3.38 28.34
C GLN A 537 -25.62 3.20 28.94
N LYS A 538 -26.43 4.26 29.02
CA LYS A 538 -27.83 4.17 29.46
C LYS A 538 -28.73 3.53 28.40
N ILE A 539 -28.45 3.77 27.12
CA ILE A 539 -29.19 3.20 25.99
C ILE A 539 -28.85 1.71 25.78
N TRP A 540 -27.65 1.26 26.13
CA TRP A 540 -27.26 -0.15 26.01
C TRP A 540 -28.04 -1.08 26.97
N ASN A 541 -28.50 -0.57 28.12
CA ASN A 541 -29.09 -1.40 29.19
C ASN A 541 -30.62 -1.40 29.24
N GLN A 542 -31.30 -0.59 28.44
CA GLN A 542 -32.76 -0.49 28.45
C GLN A 542 -33.23 -0.23 27.03
N HIS A 543 -33.65 -1.27 26.31
CA HIS A 543 -34.82 -1.26 25.41
C HIS A 543 -34.89 -2.57 24.60
N GLU A 544 -35.72 -3.50 25.08
CA GLU A 544 -36.55 -4.32 24.21
C GLU A 544 -37.60 -3.39 23.58
N PHE A 545 -37.67 -3.29 22.24
CA PHE A 545 -38.89 -2.80 21.60
C PHE A 545 -39.23 -3.53 20.30
N PHE A 546 -40.48 -3.97 20.32
CA PHE A 546 -41.35 -4.63 19.37
C PHE A 546 -41.26 -4.18 17.89
N PHE A 547 -41.27 -5.16 17.00
CA PHE A 547 -41.62 -5.00 15.59
C PHE A 547 -43.15 -4.81 15.46
N LYS A 548 -43.58 -3.73 14.80
CA LYS A 548 -44.86 -3.69 14.10
C LYS A 548 -44.58 -3.65 12.61
N ASN A 549 -44.97 -4.73 11.94
CA ASN A 549 -45.15 -4.78 10.50
C ASN A 549 -46.55 -4.26 10.21
N ASP A 550 -46.66 -3.16 9.47
CA ASP A 550 -47.83 -2.85 8.66
C ASP A 550 -47.30 -2.25 7.36
N VAL A 551 -47.43 -3.03 6.28
CA VAL A 551 -47.17 -2.61 4.89
C VAL A 551 -48.54 -2.27 4.32
N GLU A 552 -48.77 -1.00 4.00
CA GLU A 552 -49.87 -0.60 3.12
C GLU A 552 -49.28 -0.05 1.82
N ASP A 553 -49.64 -0.71 0.72
CA ASP A 553 -49.37 -0.29 -0.65
C ASP A 553 -50.08 1.04 -0.93
N ILE A 554 -49.31 2.06 -1.34
CA ILE A 554 -49.84 3.34 -1.83
C ILE A 554 -49.62 3.41 -3.35
N PRO A 555 -50.66 3.66 -4.18
CA PRO A 555 -50.51 3.72 -5.62
C PRO A 555 -49.74 4.96 -6.07
N HIS A 556 -48.74 4.76 -6.94
CA HIS A 556 -47.99 5.83 -7.62
C HIS A 556 -48.88 6.63 -8.57
N HIS A 557 -49.19 7.87 -8.18
CA HIS A 557 -49.51 8.94 -9.12
C HIS A 557 -48.31 9.89 -9.17
N ILE A 558 -47.62 9.92 -10.32
CA ILE A 558 -46.56 10.90 -10.61
C ILE A 558 -47.24 12.27 -10.72
N SER A 559 -47.16 13.07 -9.66
CA SER A 559 -47.46 14.50 -9.73
C SER A 559 -46.18 15.24 -10.09
N ASP A 560 -46.28 16.34 -10.84
CA ASP A 560 -45.18 17.26 -11.18
C ASP A 560 -44.56 17.87 -9.90
N ALA A 561 -43.76 17.08 -9.18
CA ALA A 561 -43.12 17.48 -7.93
C ALA A 561 -42.07 18.57 -8.21
N LYS A 562 -42.24 19.72 -7.57
CA LYS A 562 -41.45 20.93 -7.82
C LYS A 562 -40.05 20.81 -7.20
N ILE A 563 -39.06 20.37 -7.99
CA ILE A 563 -37.65 20.30 -7.57
C ILE A 563 -37.13 21.72 -7.29
N THR A 564 -36.50 21.93 -6.13
CA THR A 564 -35.97 23.25 -5.73
C THR A 564 -34.53 23.21 -5.26
N LEU A 565 -33.76 24.25 -5.59
CA LEU A 565 -32.43 24.46 -5.03
C LEU A 565 -32.54 24.94 -3.58
N LYS A 566 -32.06 24.16 -2.62
CA LYS A 566 -32.12 24.49 -1.19
C LYS A 566 -30.89 25.22 -0.68
N GLU A 567 -29.71 24.79 -1.11
CA GLU A 567 -28.45 25.34 -0.62
C GLU A 567 -27.45 25.57 -1.75
N VAL A 568 -26.69 26.67 -1.62
CA VAL A 568 -25.47 26.93 -2.38
C VAL A 568 -24.32 27.09 -1.38
N ALA A 569 -23.26 26.32 -1.58
CA ALA A 569 -22.07 26.32 -0.73
C ALA A 569 -20.80 26.53 -1.56
N ILE A 570 -19.88 27.29 -0.97
CA ILE A 570 -18.57 27.61 -1.54
C ILE A 570 -17.50 27.11 -0.56
N PHE A 571 -16.39 26.61 -1.09
CA PHE A 571 -15.26 26.15 -0.32
C PHE A 571 -14.01 26.95 -0.70
N PRO A 572 -13.85 28.19 -0.20
CA PRO A 572 -12.73 29.05 -0.57
C PRO A 572 -11.36 28.39 -0.45
N ILE A 573 -11.11 27.75 0.68
CA ILE A 573 -9.88 26.99 0.91
C ILE A 573 -10.15 25.50 0.69
N LYS A 574 -9.32 24.85 -0.13
CA LYS A 574 -9.37 23.40 -0.35
C LYS A 574 -9.28 22.68 1.01
N SER A 575 -10.23 21.76 1.25
CA SER A 575 -10.34 20.95 2.48
C SER A 575 -10.81 21.67 3.76
N CYS A 576 -11.16 22.96 3.70
CA CYS A 576 -11.75 23.70 4.83
C CYS A 576 -13.29 23.72 4.80
N GLY A 577 -13.92 24.29 5.83
CA GLY A 577 -15.38 24.38 5.97
C GLY A 577 -16.09 25.13 4.85
N ALA A 578 -17.40 24.92 4.73
CA ALA A 578 -18.25 25.57 3.74
C ALA A 578 -18.59 27.01 4.12
N PHE A 579 -18.68 27.87 3.12
CA PHE A 579 -19.35 29.17 3.18
C PHE A 579 -20.72 29.06 2.50
N LYS A 580 -21.79 28.97 3.31
CA LYS A 580 -23.18 28.83 2.85
C LYS A 580 -23.77 30.19 2.42
N ILE A 581 -24.35 30.24 1.22
CA ILE A 581 -24.87 31.46 0.60
C ILE A 581 -26.32 31.72 1.01
N LYS A 582 -26.64 32.96 1.37
CA LYS A 582 -27.97 33.36 1.86
C LYS A 582 -28.93 33.87 0.78
N SER A 583 -28.44 34.25 -0.40
CA SER A 583 -29.29 34.85 -1.44
C SER A 583 -28.86 34.41 -2.84
N ALA A 584 -27.75 34.94 -3.33
CA ALA A 584 -27.23 34.65 -4.66
C ALA A 584 -25.70 34.67 -4.68
N TRP A 585 -25.10 33.90 -5.59
CA TRP A 585 -23.67 33.98 -5.84
C TRP A 585 -23.33 33.92 -7.32
N LYS A 586 -22.18 34.50 -7.68
CA LYS A 586 -21.73 34.62 -9.06
C LYS A 586 -21.03 33.34 -9.54
N ILE A 587 -21.39 32.88 -10.72
CA ILE A 587 -20.74 31.82 -11.47
C ILE A 587 -19.61 32.43 -12.31
N GLY A 588 -18.38 32.02 -12.02
CA GLY A 588 -17.18 32.31 -12.77
C GLY A 588 -16.83 31.23 -13.80
N PRO A 589 -15.73 31.42 -14.57
CA PRO A 589 -15.29 30.46 -15.58
C PRO A 589 -14.75 29.14 -15.00
N LYS A 590 -14.43 29.10 -13.70
CA LYS A 590 -13.86 27.93 -13.01
C LYS A 590 -14.85 27.24 -12.04
N GLY A 591 -16.07 27.75 -11.89
CA GLY A 591 -17.00 27.38 -10.81
C GLY A 591 -17.61 28.64 -10.16
N PHE A 592 -18.06 28.57 -8.91
CA PHE A 592 -18.45 29.78 -8.18
C PHE A 592 -17.24 30.70 -7.96
N GLU A 593 -17.45 32.03 -7.98
CA GLU A 593 -16.39 32.99 -7.68
C GLU A 593 -15.81 32.70 -6.28
N TYR A 594 -14.47 32.61 -6.18
CA TYR A 594 -13.72 32.23 -4.99
C TYR A 594 -13.85 30.76 -4.54
N ASP A 595 -14.44 29.85 -5.31
CA ASP A 595 -14.46 28.42 -4.94
C ASP A 595 -13.10 27.74 -5.20
N ARG A 596 -12.50 27.21 -4.14
CA ARG A 596 -11.21 26.50 -4.13
C ARG A 596 -10.04 27.30 -4.70
N ASP A 597 -10.05 28.61 -4.54
CA ASP A 597 -8.95 29.48 -4.99
C ASP A 597 -7.73 29.46 -4.05
N TRP A 598 -7.86 28.88 -2.84
CA TRP A 598 -6.77 28.76 -1.86
C TRP A 598 -6.50 27.32 -1.43
N MET A 599 -5.27 27.04 -1.00
CA MET A 599 -4.87 25.79 -0.36
C MET A 599 -3.85 26.00 0.75
N ILE A 600 -3.84 25.11 1.74
CA ILE A 600 -2.84 25.11 2.81
C ILE A 600 -1.75 24.10 2.46
N ILE A 601 -0.48 24.51 2.54
CA ILE A 601 0.69 23.66 2.27
C ILE A 601 1.60 23.58 3.49
N LYS A 602 2.39 22.51 3.57
CA LYS A 602 3.52 22.37 4.49
C LYS A 602 4.78 23.08 3.98
N ASP A 603 5.81 23.16 4.80
CA ASP A 603 7.15 23.67 4.49
C ASP A 603 7.83 22.95 3.31
N ASN A 604 7.64 21.64 3.20
CA ASN A 604 8.09 20.84 2.07
C ASN A 604 7.24 21.05 0.80
N GLY A 605 6.19 21.87 0.89
CA GLY A 605 5.22 22.27 -0.14
C GLY A 605 4.06 21.29 -0.38
N VAL A 606 3.94 20.22 0.40
CA VAL A 606 2.85 19.25 0.26
C VAL A 606 1.53 19.91 0.68
N CYS A 607 0.51 19.85 -0.18
CA CYS A 607 -0.84 20.32 0.15
C CYS A 607 -1.44 19.47 1.28
N LEU A 608 -1.95 20.13 2.33
CA LEU A 608 -2.76 19.47 3.33
C LEU A 608 -4.09 19.03 2.73
N THR A 609 -4.63 17.93 3.26
CA THR A 609 -5.94 17.42 2.88
C THR A 609 -6.73 17.08 4.12
N GLN A 610 -8.05 17.25 4.03
CA GLN A 610 -8.96 16.88 5.11
C GLN A 610 -8.82 15.39 5.48
N LYS A 611 -8.43 14.53 4.51
CA LYS A 611 -8.16 13.10 4.68
C LYS A 611 -7.16 12.82 5.81
N HIS A 612 -6.08 13.61 5.87
CA HIS A 612 -4.98 13.45 6.82
C HIS A 612 -5.07 14.41 8.00
N THR A 613 -5.76 15.55 7.83
CA THR A 613 -5.95 16.57 8.86
C THR A 613 -7.44 16.94 8.95
N PRO A 614 -8.29 16.11 9.58
CA PRO A 614 -9.74 16.33 9.64
C PRO A 614 -10.14 17.70 10.21
N ARG A 615 -9.38 18.21 11.20
CA ARG A 615 -9.56 19.53 11.83
C ARG A 615 -9.60 20.71 10.86
N MET A 616 -9.11 20.55 9.62
CA MET A 616 -9.26 21.57 8.59
C MET A 616 -10.72 21.97 8.34
N CYS A 617 -11.69 21.05 8.53
CA CYS A 617 -13.12 21.37 8.37
C CYS A 617 -13.62 22.46 9.33
N LEU A 618 -12.95 22.61 10.48
CA LEU A 618 -13.30 23.58 11.52
C LEU A 618 -12.82 25.00 11.19
N ILE A 619 -11.89 25.15 10.23
CA ILE A 619 -11.57 26.46 9.65
C ILE A 619 -12.74 26.84 8.74
N LYS A 620 -13.50 27.86 9.14
CA LYS A 620 -14.69 28.34 8.42
C LYS A 620 -14.36 29.66 7.71
N PRO A 621 -14.03 29.62 6.40
CA PRO A 621 -13.81 30.83 5.62
C PRO A 621 -15.14 31.55 5.32
N LYS A 622 -15.11 32.88 5.32
CA LYS A 622 -16.23 33.75 4.92
C LYS A 622 -15.73 34.82 3.97
N ILE A 623 -16.34 34.93 2.80
CA ILE A 623 -16.00 35.97 1.82
C ILE A 623 -16.84 37.21 2.08
N ASP A 624 -16.17 38.35 2.29
CA ASP A 624 -16.79 39.67 2.38
C ASP A 624 -16.41 40.49 1.13
N LEU A 625 -17.37 40.59 0.20
CA LEU A 625 -17.18 41.31 -1.06
C LEU A 625 -17.12 42.84 -0.87
N GLN A 626 -17.75 43.38 0.18
CA GLN A 626 -17.73 44.82 0.45
C GLN A 626 -16.36 45.26 0.96
N ARG A 627 -15.79 44.48 1.87
CA ARG A 627 -14.45 44.73 2.44
C ARG A 627 -13.31 44.16 1.58
N ARG A 628 -13.61 43.41 0.52
CA ARG A 628 -12.64 42.70 -0.34
C ARG A 628 -11.70 41.78 0.46
N VAL A 629 -12.20 41.10 1.48
CA VAL A 629 -11.42 40.15 2.32
C VAL A 629 -12.12 38.80 2.49
N MET A 630 -11.33 37.74 2.63
CA MET A 630 -11.75 36.46 3.19
C MET A 630 -11.40 36.42 4.68
N VAL A 631 -12.38 36.22 5.54
CA VAL A 631 -12.19 36.09 6.99
C VAL A 631 -12.15 34.61 7.35
N LEU A 632 -11.12 34.17 8.06
CA LEU A 632 -11.00 32.81 8.59
C LEU A 632 -11.40 32.78 10.05
N CYS A 633 -12.33 31.90 10.38
CA CYS A 633 -12.77 31.64 11.75
C CYS A 633 -12.38 30.23 12.16
N PHE A 634 -11.95 30.07 13.41
CA PHE A 634 -11.70 28.78 14.06
C PHE A 634 -12.11 28.93 15.53
N GLU A 635 -12.63 27.86 16.13
CA GLU A 635 -13.09 27.89 17.53
C GLU A 635 -11.94 28.31 18.47
N ASP A 636 -12.25 29.13 19.46
CA ASP A 636 -11.27 29.67 20.43
C ASP A 636 -10.10 30.48 19.84
N LYS A 637 -10.21 30.97 18.60
CA LYS A 637 -9.23 31.89 17.99
C LYS A 637 -9.88 33.18 17.47
N PRO A 638 -9.19 34.33 17.61
CA PRO A 638 -9.64 35.57 16.98
C PRO A 638 -9.61 35.40 15.45
N PRO A 639 -10.59 35.94 14.70
CA PRO A 639 -10.62 35.81 13.24
C PRO A 639 -9.43 36.51 12.57
N VAL A 640 -8.88 35.91 11.50
CA VAL A 640 -7.83 36.52 10.66
C VAL A 640 -8.38 36.88 9.29
N SER A 641 -7.92 37.99 8.71
CA SER A 641 -8.38 38.47 7.40
C SER A 641 -7.32 38.27 6.32
N VAL A 642 -7.74 37.75 5.16
CA VAL A 642 -6.92 37.52 3.97
C VAL A 642 -7.45 38.40 2.85
N PRO A 643 -6.66 39.31 2.26
CA PRO A 643 -7.11 40.11 1.11
C PRO A 643 -7.55 39.24 -0.07
N LEU A 644 -8.67 39.59 -0.71
CA LEU A 644 -9.12 38.91 -1.94
C LEU A 644 -8.25 39.31 -3.14
N ASP A 645 -7.67 40.51 -3.14
CA ASP A 645 -6.79 41.02 -4.18
C ASP A 645 -5.32 40.88 -3.76
N VAL A 646 -4.48 40.33 -4.65
CA VAL A 646 -3.04 40.24 -4.41
C VAL A 646 -2.40 41.49 -5.00
N THR A 647 -1.79 42.33 -4.16
CA THR A 647 -0.98 43.45 -4.63
C THR A 647 0.36 42.91 -5.13
N SER A 648 0.73 43.32 -6.34
CA SER A 648 1.87 42.83 -7.14
C SER A 648 3.26 43.08 -6.54
N ASP A 649 3.37 43.62 -5.32
CA ASP A 649 4.64 44.13 -4.75
C ASP A 649 5.37 43.19 -3.78
N LYS A 650 4.83 42.01 -3.45
CA LYS A 650 5.52 41.07 -2.55
C LYS A 650 6.35 40.04 -3.33
N LYS A 651 7.63 40.40 -3.50
CA LYS A 651 8.77 39.61 -3.98
C LYS A 651 8.56 38.10 -3.91
N THR A 652 8.56 37.50 -5.10
CA THR A 652 8.82 36.10 -5.44
C THR A 652 9.90 35.47 -4.55
N LYS A 653 9.49 34.83 -3.45
CA LYS A 653 10.22 33.66 -2.96
C LYS A 653 9.71 32.47 -3.76
N ASN A 654 10.58 31.97 -4.64
CA ASN A 654 10.42 30.70 -5.35
C ASN A 654 9.97 29.63 -4.35
N SER A 655 8.66 29.39 -4.25
CA SER A 655 8.15 28.21 -3.58
C SER A 655 8.53 27.05 -4.48
N SER A 656 9.53 26.31 -4.02
CA SER A 656 10.03 25.09 -4.64
C SER A 656 8.88 24.09 -4.72
N LEU A 657 8.18 24.13 -5.85
CA LEU A 657 7.63 23.00 -6.61
C LEU A 657 7.56 21.69 -5.81
N CYS A 658 6.57 21.57 -4.94
CA CYS A 658 6.37 20.33 -4.23
C CYS A 658 5.45 19.41 -5.01
N ARG A 659 6.00 18.23 -5.31
CA ARG A 659 5.26 17.08 -5.82
C ARG A 659 4.43 16.49 -4.69
N SER A 660 3.17 16.90 -4.58
CA SER A 660 2.17 16.13 -3.83
C SER A 660 1.06 15.65 -4.76
N LYS A 661 0.64 14.39 -4.59
CA LYS A 661 -0.37 13.75 -5.44
C LYS A 661 -1.75 14.40 -5.24
N VAL A 662 -2.05 15.38 -6.08
CA VAL A 662 -3.40 15.66 -6.58
C VAL A 662 -3.30 15.68 -8.09
N CYS A 663 -3.28 14.48 -8.70
CA CYS A 663 -3.16 14.27 -10.14
C CYS A 663 -2.07 15.12 -10.82
N THR A 664 -0.82 14.64 -10.78
CA THR A 664 0.33 14.97 -11.67
C THR A 664 0.74 16.43 -11.91
N ASP A 665 0.05 17.45 -11.39
CA ASP A 665 0.28 18.84 -11.83
C ASP A 665 0.89 19.73 -10.74
N ILE A 666 1.73 20.67 -11.18
CA ILE A 666 2.37 21.71 -10.37
C ILE A 666 1.43 22.93 -10.36
N ILE A 667 1.16 23.51 -9.20
CA ILE A 667 0.31 24.70 -9.04
C ILE A 667 1.19 25.90 -8.66
N GLN A 668 1.03 27.02 -9.35
CA GLN A 668 1.64 28.30 -8.98
C GLN A 668 0.65 29.14 -8.16
N GLY A 669 1.13 29.80 -7.11
CA GLY A 669 0.28 30.64 -6.28
C GLY A 669 1.04 31.63 -5.39
N TYR A 670 0.29 32.58 -4.86
CA TYR A 670 0.76 33.68 -4.02
C TYR A 670 0.61 33.32 -2.53
N ASP A 671 1.67 33.53 -1.75
CA ASP A 671 1.64 33.37 -0.30
C ASP A 671 0.82 34.50 0.35
N CYS A 672 -0.10 34.13 1.23
CA CYS A 672 -0.98 35.06 1.94
C CYS A 672 -0.32 35.75 3.14
N GLY A 673 0.94 35.43 3.45
CA GLY A 673 1.76 36.14 4.44
C GLY A 673 1.88 35.46 5.80
N ASP A 674 2.83 35.96 6.61
CA ASP A 674 3.24 35.31 7.87
C ASP A 674 2.14 35.30 8.94
N GLU A 675 1.34 36.37 9.06
CA GLU A 675 0.23 36.43 10.03
C GLU A 675 -0.79 35.29 9.82
N VAL A 676 -1.15 35.04 8.56
CA VAL A 676 -2.10 33.98 8.18
C VAL A 676 -1.44 32.60 8.35
N ALA A 677 -0.15 32.50 8.03
CA ALA A 677 0.64 31.28 8.19
C ALA A 677 0.71 30.84 9.66
N ASP A 678 1.01 31.77 10.57
CA ASP A 678 1.08 31.53 12.01
C ASP A 678 -0.31 31.16 12.55
N TRP A 679 -1.35 31.91 12.17
CA TRP A 679 -2.72 31.62 12.59
C TRP A 679 -3.19 30.21 12.21
N ILE A 680 -2.93 29.78 10.97
CA ILE A 680 -3.31 28.44 10.49
C ILE A 680 -2.46 27.36 11.17
N SER A 681 -1.16 27.62 11.36
CA SER A 681 -0.25 26.69 12.03
C SER A 681 -0.69 26.42 13.47
N GLU A 682 -1.08 27.46 14.20
CA GLU A 682 -1.63 27.33 15.54
C GLU A 682 -3.01 26.67 15.56
N ALA A 683 -3.91 27.02 14.63
CA ALA A 683 -5.27 26.46 14.60
C ALA A 683 -5.27 24.95 14.37
N LEU A 684 -4.34 24.47 13.54
CA LEU A 684 -4.19 23.06 13.20
C LEU A 684 -3.16 22.32 14.05
N GLU A 685 -2.46 23.01 14.95
CA GLU A 685 -1.37 22.45 15.78
C GLU A 685 -0.26 21.79 14.93
N ILE A 686 0.05 22.38 13.77
CA ILE A 686 1.08 21.90 12.84
C ILE A 686 1.96 23.08 12.49
N SER A 687 3.26 22.98 12.78
CA SER A 687 4.21 24.04 12.49
C SER A 687 4.46 24.23 10.99
N TYR A 688 4.82 25.45 10.61
CA TYR A 688 5.30 25.83 9.27
C TYR A 688 4.28 25.62 8.13
N LEU A 689 3.01 25.90 8.39
CA LEU A 689 1.98 25.91 7.35
C LEU A 689 1.95 27.25 6.61
N ARG A 690 1.56 27.22 5.33
CA ARG A 690 1.38 28.41 4.49
C ARG A 690 0.04 28.34 3.75
N LEU A 691 -0.64 29.48 3.63
CA LEU A 691 -1.84 29.61 2.79
C LEU A 691 -1.44 30.19 1.43
N ILE A 692 -1.71 29.42 0.37
CA ILE A 692 -1.38 29.80 -1.00
C ILE A 692 -2.66 30.05 -1.79
N LYS A 693 -2.75 31.22 -2.43
CA LYS A 693 -3.81 31.56 -3.39
C LYS A 693 -3.36 31.18 -4.79
N GLN A 694 -4.17 30.45 -5.55
CA GLN A 694 -3.87 30.09 -6.94
C GLN A 694 -3.69 31.34 -7.81
N SER A 695 -2.68 31.34 -8.68
CA SER A 695 -2.46 32.44 -9.63
C SER A 695 -3.53 32.50 -10.73
N SER A 696 -3.87 33.71 -11.18
CA SER A 696 -4.72 33.94 -12.35
C SER A 696 -4.07 33.47 -13.66
N ASP A 697 -2.73 33.46 -13.70
CA ASP A 697 -1.92 33.04 -14.86
C ASP A 697 -1.64 31.53 -14.88
N ASP A 698 -2.15 30.78 -13.90
CA ASP A 698 -2.07 29.32 -13.88
C ASP A 698 -2.96 28.74 -15.00
N THR A 699 -2.34 28.44 -16.14
CA THR A 699 -2.97 27.94 -17.36
C THR A 699 -3.34 26.46 -17.27
N ARG A 700 -3.87 25.99 -16.14
CA ARG A 700 -4.37 24.63 -15.96
C ARG A 700 -5.66 24.40 -16.78
N ALA A 701 -5.50 24.42 -18.11
CA ALA A 701 -6.36 23.84 -19.11
C ALA A 701 -5.70 22.50 -19.50
N GLN A 702 -6.10 21.40 -18.86
CA GLN A 702 -5.52 20.09 -19.14
C GLN A 702 -6.03 19.48 -20.46
N LYS A 703 -5.15 18.67 -21.07
CA LYS A 703 -5.32 17.57 -22.04
C LYS A 703 -6.61 17.54 -22.87
N LYS A 704 -6.44 17.68 -24.19
CA LYS A 704 -7.43 17.34 -25.24
C LYS A 704 -8.16 16.02 -24.92
N LYS A 705 -9.44 16.09 -24.55
CA LYS A 705 -10.39 15.01 -24.90
C LYS A 705 -10.71 15.11 -26.40
N GLN A 706 -11.05 14.00 -27.03
CA GLN A 706 -11.27 13.85 -28.48
C GLN A 706 -12.34 14.80 -29.11
N ASN A 707 -13.01 15.67 -28.34
CA ASN A 707 -14.10 16.55 -28.80
C ASN A 707 -13.83 18.08 -28.72
N GLY A 708 -12.59 18.56 -28.57
CA GLY A 708 -12.25 19.95 -28.93
C GLY A 708 -12.69 21.11 -28.00
N GLU A 709 -13.49 20.90 -26.95
CA GLU A 709 -13.88 21.98 -26.01
C GLU A 709 -12.81 22.21 -24.91
N LYS A 710 -12.39 23.47 -24.71
CA LYS A 710 -11.49 23.90 -23.62
C LYS A 710 -12.31 24.28 -22.38
N LYS A 711 -12.07 23.64 -21.22
CA LYS A 711 -12.67 24.00 -19.91
C LYS A 711 -11.58 24.40 -18.90
N LEU A 712 -11.87 25.41 -18.08
CA LEU A 712 -11.00 25.89 -16.98
C LEU A 712 -11.53 25.35 -15.65
N LEU A 713 -10.66 24.75 -14.84
CA LEU A 713 -10.97 24.27 -13.48
C LEU A 713 -10.10 25.02 -12.45
N SER A 714 -10.63 25.26 -11.24
CA SER A 714 -9.85 25.73 -10.08
C SER A 714 -9.12 24.54 -9.43
N LEU A 715 -8.72 24.62 -8.15
CA LEU A 715 -8.16 23.49 -7.38
C LEU A 715 -9.16 22.33 -7.11
N SER A 716 -10.27 22.29 -7.85
CA SER A 716 -11.25 21.21 -7.97
C SER A 716 -10.67 20.03 -8.75
N ASN A 717 -10.96 18.79 -8.31
CA ASN A 717 -10.30 17.61 -8.86
C ASN A 717 -10.91 17.12 -10.20
N GLN A 718 -12.22 17.29 -10.44
CA GLN A 718 -12.90 16.63 -11.57
C GLN A 718 -13.98 17.48 -12.28
N ALA A 719 -14.68 18.38 -11.58
CA ALA A 719 -15.69 19.26 -12.19
C ALA A 719 -15.84 20.57 -11.42
N GLN A 720 -16.58 21.53 -12.03
CA GLN A 720 -16.80 22.87 -11.49
C GLN A 720 -17.78 22.88 -10.30
N PHE A 721 -18.78 22.01 -10.32
CA PHE A 721 -19.77 21.91 -9.25
C PHE A 721 -20.08 20.45 -8.90
N LEU A 722 -20.43 20.23 -7.65
CA LEU A 722 -21.00 19.00 -7.16
C LEU A 722 -22.45 19.23 -6.71
N LEU A 723 -23.39 18.48 -7.29
CA LEU A 723 -24.79 18.49 -6.88
C LEU A 723 -25.13 17.29 -5.99
N ILE A 724 -25.89 17.54 -4.93
CA ILE A 724 -26.39 16.54 -3.99
C ILE A 724 -27.91 16.64 -3.90
N ASN A 725 -28.57 15.49 -4.05
CA ASN A 725 -30.01 15.36 -3.83
C ASN A 725 -30.28 15.00 -2.37
N LYS A 726 -31.05 15.83 -1.66
CA LYS A 726 -31.41 15.62 -0.26
C LYS A 726 -32.29 14.36 -0.07
N ALA A 727 -33.10 13.98 -1.07
CA ALA A 727 -33.85 12.71 -1.04
C ALA A 727 -32.92 11.50 -0.98
N THR A 728 -31.89 11.47 -1.84
CA THR A 728 -30.85 10.44 -1.81
C THR A 728 -30.08 10.41 -0.48
N VAL A 729 -29.89 11.57 0.17
CA VAL A 729 -29.28 11.64 1.51
C VAL A 729 -30.19 11.04 2.58
N ARG A 730 -31.51 11.28 2.52
CA ARG A 730 -32.49 10.64 3.44
C ARG A 730 -32.48 9.12 3.28
N TRP A 731 -32.59 8.65 2.03
CA TRP A 731 -32.49 7.22 1.71
C TRP A 731 -31.21 6.61 2.28
N LEU A 732 -30.06 7.27 2.09
CA LEU A 732 -28.79 6.78 2.62
C LEU A 732 -28.80 6.76 4.16
N ARG A 733 -29.37 7.79 4.79
CA ARG A 733 -29.46 7.87 6.25
C ARG A 733 -30.25 6.71 6.85
N GLU A 734 -31.33 6.29 6.19
CA GLU A 734 -32.17 5.15 6.59
C GLU A 734 -31.43 3.81 6.45
N LYS A 735 -30.52 3.70 5.48
CA LYS A 735 -29.68 2.51 5.30
C LYS A 735 -28.52 2.42 6.31
N ILE A 736 -28.15 3.52 6.95
CA ILE A 736 -27.10 3.52 7.98
C ILE A 736 -27.66 2.98 9.29
N GLN A 737 -27.26 1.75 9.62
CA GLN A 737 -27.64 1.06 10.86
C GLN A 737 -26.58 1.18 11.98
N ASP A 738 -25.50 1.94 11.77
CA ASP A 738 -24.46 2.12 12.80
C ASP A 738 -25.01 2.98 13.95
N PRO A 739 -25.14 2.45 15.19
CA PRO A 739 -25.70 3.17 16.32
C PRO A 739 -24.81 4.33 16.79
N LEU A 740 -23.52 4.34 16.40
CA LEU A 740 -22.60 5.44 16.69
C LEU A 740 -22.75 6.60 15.69
N PHE A 741 -23.50 6.42 14.60
CA PHE A 741 -23.74 7.45 13.60
C PHE A 741 -25.00 8.26 13.95
N VAL A 742 -24.78 9.46 14.49
CA VAL A 742 -25.85 10.31 15.05
C VAL A 742 -26.27 11.48 14.14
N ASP A 743 -25.58 11.69 13.02
CA ASP A 743 -25.91 12.79 12.10
C ASP A 743 -27.37 12.74 11.63
N ASP A 744 -28.01 13.90 11.62
CA ASP A 744 -29.25 14.12 10.88
C ASP A 744 -28.98 14.23 9.36
N VAL A 745 -30.04 14.42 8.58
CA VAL A 745 -29.97 14.49 7.12
C VAL A 745 -29.13 15.68 6.63
N ASP A 746 -29.17 16.81 7.32
CA ASP A 746 -28.45 18.03 6.93
C ASP A 746 -26.96 17.92 7.26
N SER A 747 -26.63 17.39 8.45
CA SER A 747 -25.25 17.11 8.86
C SER A 747 -24.61 16.05 7.95
N LEU A 748 -25.36 15.00 7.58
CA LEU A 748 -24.91 14.02 6.59
C LEU A 748 -24.74 14.63 5.19
N ALA A 749 -25.63 15.53 4.77
CA ALA A 749 -25.48 16.24 3.49
C ALA A 749 -24.20 17.08 3.45
N ASP A 750 -23.87 17.78 4.55
CA ASP A 750 -22.67 18.60 4.67
C ASP A 750 -21.37 17.78 4.49
N ARG A 751 -21.36 16.51 4.92
CA ARG A 751 -20.22 15.60 4.72
C ARG A 751 -19.86 15.37 3.25
N PHE A 752 -20.85 15.44 2.35
CA PHE A 752 -20.61 15.28 0.91
C PHE A 752 -19.99 16.51 0.26
N ARG A 753 -19.99 17.65 0.96
CA ARG A 753 -19.38 18.91 0.50
C ARG A 753 -19.86 19.30 -0.91
N GLY A 754 -21.17 19.20 -1.13
CA GLY A 754 -21.81 19.62 -2.37
C GLY A 754 -21.78 21.14 -2.51
N ASN A 755 -21.61 21.64 -3.73
CA ASN A 755 -21.77 23.07 -4.03
C ASN A 755 -23.25 23.43 -4.16
N LEU A 756 -24.05 22.49 -4.65
CA LEU A 756 -25.49 22.66 -4.91
C LEU A 756 -26.23 21.55 -4.18
N VAL A 757 -27.17 21.89 -3.29
CA VAL A 757 -28.05 20.90 -2.66
C VAL A 757 -29.47 21.17 -3.13
N ILE A 758 -30.08 20.16 -3.73
CA ILE A 758 -31.48 20.19 -4.17
C ILE A 758 -32.32 19.30 -3.29
N ASP A 759 -33.63 19.48 -3.36
CA ASP A 759 -34.60 18.61 -2.72
C ASP A 759 -35.71 18.26 -3.70
N MET A 760 -36.02 16.97 -3.77
CA MET A 760 -37.05 16.35 -4.61
C MET A 760 -37.66 15.16 -3.86
N GLU A 761 -38.63 14.49 -4.48
CA GLU A 761 -39.31 13.33 -3.88
C GLU A 761 -38.51 12.04 -4.10
N GLU A 762 -38.00 11.82 -5.31
CA GLU A 762 -37.35 10.57 -5.70
C GLU A 762 -35.84 10.54 -5.35
N GLU A 763 -35.40 9.47 -4.70
CA GLU A 763 -33.99 9.18 -4.45
C GLU A 763 -33.28 8.65 -5.70
N LEU A 764 -31.98 8.92 -5.81
CA LEU A 764 -31.10 8.43 -6.88
C LEU A 764 -31.46 8.87 -8.31
N ALA A 765 -32.60 9.53 -8.53
CA ALA A 765 -33.03 10.04 -9.83
C ALA A 765 -32.00 10.96 -10.50
N GLU A 766 -31.17 11.66 -9.71
CA GLU A 766 -30.13 12.54 -10.26
C GLU A 766 -29.08 11.79 -11.09
N ARG A 767 -28.99 10.45 -10.96
CA ARG A 767 -27.98 9.63 -11.63
C ARG A 767 -28.23 9.51 -13.14
N ASP A 768 -29.47 9.66 -13.58
CA ASP A 768 -29.88 9.48 -14.98
C ASP A 768 -29.98 10.82 -15.73
N TRP A 769 -29.68 11.93 -15.04
CA TRP A 769 -29.73 13.27 -15.61
C TRP A 769 -28.57 13.51 -16.56
N HIS A 770 -28.87 14.18 -17.68
CA HIS A 770 -27.87 14.55 -18.68
C HIS A 770 -27.58 16.06 -18.66
N ARG A 771 -28.62 16.87 -18.41
CA ARG A 771 -28.51 18.32 -18.21
C ARG A 771 -29.45 18.76 -17.10
N VAL A 772 -29.14 19.89 -16.49
CA VAL A 772 -29.93 20.48 -15.41
C VAL A 772 -30.03 21.98 -15.64
N ILE A 773 -31.25 22.52 -15.61
CA ILE A 773 -31.51 23.96 -15.62
C ILE A 773 -31.93 24.38 -14.22
N ILE A 774 -31.20 25.31 -13.61
CA ILE A 774 -31.50 25.84 -12.28
C ILE A 774 -31.85 27.32 -12.42
N GLY A 775 -33.12 27.65 -12.26
CA GLY A 775 -33.66 28.96 -12.62
C GLY A 775 -33.48 29.22 -14.12
N ASN A 776 -32.50 30.05 -14.46
CA ASN A 776 -32.13 30.40 -15.84
C ASN A 776 -30.71 29.92 -16.22
N GLN A 777 -30.04 29.18 -15.34
CA GLN A 777 -28.66 28.76 -15.53
C GLN A 777 -28.61 27.29 -15.94
N GLU A 778 -27.93 26.98 -17.04
CA GLU A 778 -27.85 25.64 -17.60
C GLU A 778 -26.51 24.96 -17.27
N PHE A 779 -26.61 23.69 -16.88
CA PHE A 779 -25.51 22.83 -16.49
C PHE A 779 -25.55 21.51 -17.27
N LYS A 780 -24.39 21.01 -17.64
CA LYS A 780 -24.19 19.67 -18.21
C LYS A 780 -23.76 18.71 -17.10
N VAL A 781 -24.34 17.51 -17.06
CA VAL A 781 -23.90 16.44 -16.16
C VAL A 781 -22.66 15.76 -16.76
N GLU A 782 -21.56 15.75 -16.00
CA GLU A 782 -20.30 15.11 -16.41
C GLU A 782 -20.20 13.65 -15.95
N GLY A 783 -21.06 13.24 -15.01
CA GLY A 783 -21.16 11.89 -14.49
C GLY A 783 -21.23 11.84 -12.95
N LEU A 784 -21.23 10.62 -12.42
CA LEU A 784 -21.30 10.35 -10.98
C LEU A 784 -20.00 10.74 -10.26
N CYS A 785 -20.12 11.31 -9.07
CA CYS A 785 -18.98 11.71 -8.25
C CYS A 785 -18.42 10.53 -7.43
N PRO A 786 -17.17 10.08 -7.64
CA PRO A 786 -16.53 9.12 -6.75
C PRO A 786 -16.30 9.74 -5.37
N ARG A 787 -16.44 8.92 -4.33
CA ARG A 787 -16.33 9.30 -2.92
C ARG A 787 -15.17 8.57 -2.27
N CYS A 788 -14.53 9.28 -1.36
CA CYS A 788 -13.43 8.78 -0.55
C CYS A 788 -13.73 9.05 0.93
N GLN A 789 -12.84 8.66 1.83
CA GLN A 789 -13.01 8.83 3.28
C GLN A 789 -13.27 10.25 3.77
N MET A 790 -13.13 11.28 2.92
CA MET A 790 -13.52 12.65 3.25
C MET A 790 -14.99 12.74 3.67
N VAL A 791 -15.89 11.93 3.09
CA VAL A 791 -17.31 11.93 3.49
C VAL A 791 -17.52 11.34 4.89
N CYS A 792 -16.53 10.68 5.46
CA CYS A 792 -16.61 10.15 6.82
C CYS A 792 -16.18 11.15 7.89
N ILE A 793 -15.88 12.40 7.51
CA ILE A 793 -15.48 13.44 8.45
C ILE A 793 -16.68 14.31 8.76
N ASP A 794 -17.05 14.36 10.03
CA ASP A 794 -18.05 15.30 10.54
C ASP A 794 -17.54 16.73 10.31
N GLN A 795 -18.27 17.52 9.53
CA GLN A 795 -17.83 18.87 9.18
C GLN A 795 -17.98 19.87 10.34
N GLN A 796 -18.72 19.53 11.39
CA GLN A 796 -18.90 20.35 12.59
C GLN A 796 -17.87 20.03 13.67
N THR A 797 -17.54 18.75 13.88
CA THR A 797 -16.65 18.32 14.98
C THR A 797 -15.24 17.93 14.50
N GLY A 798 -15.08 17.62 13.22
CA GLY A 798 -13.85 17.04 12.67
C GLY A 798 -13.64 15.57 13.04
N TYR A 799 -14.60 14.94 13.73
CA TYR A 799 -14.52 13.53 14.10
C TYR A 799 -14.70 12.63 12.87
N LYS A 800 -13.90 11.56 12.80
CA LYS A 800 -13.92 10.60 11.69
C LYS A 800 -14.76 9.38 12.07
N THR A 801 -15.76 9.07 11.27
CA THR A 801 -16.62 7.87 11.37
C THR A 801 -16.25 6.84 10.30
N VAL A 802 -16.89 5.66 10.31
CA VAL A 802 -16.83 4.71 9.18
C VAL A 802 -17.92 5.02 8.14
N GLU A 803 -19.03 5.58 8.61
CA GLU A 803 -20.14 6.04 7.78
C GLU A 803 -19.94 7.45 7.26
N PRO A 804 -20.53 7.79 6.10
CA PRO A 804 -21.46 6.99 5.29
C PRO A 804 -20.78 6.08 4.25
N LEU A 805 -19.44 6.09 4.17
CA LEU A 805 -18.73 5.41 3.07
C LEU A 805 -18.92 3.88 3.09
N ARG A 806 -19.02 3.28 4.28
CA ARG A 806 -19.32 1.85 4.43
C ARG A 806 -20.67 1.50 3.80
N THR A 807 -21.75 2.19 4.17
CA THR A 807 -23.07 1.96 3.57
C THR A 807 -23.09 2.26 2.08
N ILE A 808 -22.42 3.32 1.60
CA ILE A 808 -22.28 3.60 0.16
C ILE A 808 -21.62 2.41 -0.56
N SER A 809 -20.53 1.87 0.00
CA SER A 809 -19.85 0.70 -0.56
C SER A 809 -20.78 -0.50 -0.67
N GLU A 810 -21.55 -0.76 0.38
CA GLU A 810 -22.49 -1.87 0.43
C GLU A 810 -23.60 -1.71 -0.61
N GLN A 811 -24.25 -0.54 -0.67
CA GLN A 811 -25.41 -0.32 -1.56
C GLN A 811 -25.03 -0.23 -3.05
N PHE A 812 -23.78 0.12 -3.37
CA PHE A 812 -23.31 0.27 -4.76
C PHE A 812 -22.26 -0.77 -5.16
N ALA A 813 -22.19 -1.91 -4.45
CA ALA A 813 -21.29 -3.03 -4.75
C ALA A 813 -19.82 -2.58 -4.95
N GLY A 814 -19.29 -1.80 -3.99
CA GLY A 814 -17.92 -1.28 -4.01
C GLY A 814 -17.71 -0.03 -4.88
N LYS A 815 -18.68 0.34 -5.73
CA LYS A 815 -18.62 1.59 -6.51
C LYS A 815 -18.95 2.77 -5.61
N LEU A 816 -17.94 3.31 -4.93
CA LEU A 816 -18.05 4.46 -4.04
C LEU A 816 -18.44 5.74 -4.80
N ARG A 817 -19.69 5.88 -5.22
CA ARG A 817 -20.19 7.03 -6.00
C ARG A 817 -21.44 7.61 -5.35
N PHE A 818 -21.51 8.93 -5.22
CA PHE A 818 -22.67 9.61 -4.63
C PHE A 818 -22.76 11.04 -5.14
N GLY A 819 -23.93 11.49 -5.60
CA GLY A 819 -24.12 12.79 -6.25
C GLY A 819 -23.49 12.89 -7.64
N ILE A 820 -23.74 14.01 -8.32
CA ILE A 820 -23.35 14.23 -9.72
C ILE A 820 -22.46 15.45 -9.90
N TYR A 821 -21.51 15.34 -10.82
CA TYR A 821 -20.69 16.46 -11.25
C TYR A 821 -21.37 17.25 -12.34
N LEU A 822 -21.32 18.57 -12.21
CA LEU A 822 -21.86 19.51 -13.17
C LEU A 822 -20.78 20.43 -13.73
N SER A 823 -20.93 20.80 -15.00
CA SER A 823 -20.22 21.91 -15.62
C SER A 823 -21.20 22.94 -16.16
N TYR A 824 -20.86 24.22 -15.99
CA TYR A 824 -21.71 25.32 -16.44
C TYR A 824 -21.59 25.51 -17.95
N VAL A 825 -22.75 25.64 -18.61
CA VAL A 825 -22.84 25.83 -20.06
C VAL A 825 -23.08 27.32 -20.38
N GLY A 826 -24.09 27.92 -19.75
CA GLY A 826 -24.51 29.29 -20.00
C GLY A 826 -25.89 29.56 -19.42
N ALA A 827 -26.42 30.78 -19.60
CA ALA A 827 -27.81 31.08 -19.29
C ALA A 827 -28.72 30.52 -20.40
N ALA A 828 -29.84 29.90 -20.03
CA ALA A 828 -30.77 29.25 -20.95
C ALA A 828 -31.43 30.24 -21.94
N ASP A 829 -31.53 31.51 -21.56
CA ASP A 829 -32.02 32.61 -22.38
C ASP A 829 -30.91 33.40 -23.11
N ASN A 830 -29.66 32.92 -23.08
CA ASN A 830 -28.46 33.62 -23.56
C ASN A 830 -28.20 34.99 -22.89
N SER A 831 -28.79 35.26 -21.72
CA SER A 831 -28.47 36.45 -20.95
C SER A 831 -27.04 36.42 -20.40
N LYS A 832 -26.52 37.59 -20.06
CA LYS A 832 -25.22 37.73 -19.38
C LYS A 832 -25.34 37.58 -17.86
N ASP A 833 -26.51 37.24 -17.32
CA ASP A 833 -26.68 37.02 -15.88
C ASP A 833 -25.94 35.73 -15.48
N ARG A 834 -25.04 35.85 -14.51
CA ARG A 834 -24.26 34.74 -13.97
C ARG A 834 -24.53 34.50 -12.49
N TYR A 835 -25.62 35.03 -11.94
CA TYR A 835 -25.97 34.80 -10.55
C TYR A 835 -26.92 33.62 -10.41
N LEU A 836 -26.57 32.70 -9.50
CA LEU A 836 -27.45 31.62 -9.09
C LEU A 836 -28.09 31.99 -7.75
N LYS A 837 -29.43 32.00 -7.70
CA LYS A 837 -30.22 32.32 -6.50
C LYS A 837 -30.67 31.04 -5.81
N ILE A 838 -30.68 31.03 -4.48
CA ILE A 838 -31.31 29.93 -3.73
C ILE A 838 -32.83 29.93 -3.95
N HIS A 839 -33.46 28.77 -3.73
CA HIS A 839 -34.91 28.54 -3.89
C HIS A 839 -35.45 28.68 -5.33
N THR A 840 -34.58 28.72 -6.34
CA THR A 840 -35.00 28.64 -7.74
C THR A 840 -35.45 27.23 -8.11
N PRO A 841 -36.42 27.10 -9.05
CA PRO A 841 -36.84 25.81 -9.56
C PRO A 841 -35.69 25.14 -10.33
N VAL A 842 -35.63 23.81 -10.24
CA VAL A 842 -34.67 22.96 -10.95
C VAL A 842 -35.44 22.12 -11.95
N LYS A 843 -34.96 22.04 -13.19
CA LYS A 843 -35.52 21.21 -14.26
C LYS A 843 -34.44 20.28 -14.79
N PRO A 844 -34.53 18.96 -14.52
CA PRO A 844 -33.64 17.98 -15.13
C PRO A 844 -34.06 17.71 -16.58
N ILE A 845 -33.09 17.32 -17.40
CA ILE A 845 -33.32 16.81 -18.76
C ILE A 845 -32.75 15.39 -18.78
N ILE A 846 -33.64 14.44 -19.01
CA ILE A 846 -33.38 13.01 -19.16
C ILE A 846 -33.48 12.70 -20.66
N ASN A 847 -32.61 11.85 -21.18
CA ASN A 847 -32.71 11.41 -22.58
C ASN A 847 -33.75 10.29 -22.67
N GLU A 848 -34.80 10.44 -23.46
CA GLU A 848 -35.85 9.41 -23.65
C GLU A 848 -35.37 8.21 -24.49
N ASP A 849 -34.18 8.27 -25.09
CA ASP A 849 -33.69 7.25 -26.05
C ASP A 849 -32.96 6.04 -25.43
N ASP A 850 -32.82 5.93 -24.10
CA ASP A 850 -32.06 4.83 -23.45
C ASP A 850 -32.88 3.89 -22.55
N ILE A 851 -34.22 3.96 -22.57
CA ILE A 851 -35.11 3.03 -21.82
C ILE A 851 -35.15 1.61 -22.45
N SER A 852 -34.20 1.24 -23.33
CA SER A 852 -34.23 -0.05 -24.05
C SER A 852 -32.90 -0.83 -24.13
N ARG A 853 -31.96 -0.64 -23.18
CA ARG A 853 -30.73 -1.46 -23.14
C ARG A 853 -30.39 -2.04 -21.78
#